data_AF-A0A4R4S440-F1
#
_entry.id   AF-A0A4R4S440-F1
#
_cell.length_a   1.000
_cell.length_b   1.000
_cell.length_c   1.000
_cell.angle_alpha   90.00
_cell.angle_beta   90.00
_cell.angle_gamma   90.00
#
_symmetry.space_group_name_H-M   'P 1'
#
loop_
_entity.id
_entity.type
_entity.pdbx_description
1 polymer ?
#
loop_
_entity_poly.entity_id
_entity_poly.type
_entity_poly.pdbx_seq_one_letter_code
_entity_poly.pdbx_strand_id
1 'polypeptide(L)'
;MSVTDDMRTEPRSGGQPSAPAQRDGQFEKTPPQDVAAEQCVLGGMLLSKDAIADVVEILKSNDFYRPVHATIFDAILDIYGRGEPADAITVAAALADSGDLARIGGAPYLHTLIATVPTAANAAYYARIVGERAVLRRLVEAGTKIVQLGYGTGNNGSRDVDDIVDLAQQAVYEITERRVSEDFAILADMLQPTLDEIEAVGAQGGVMTGVPTGFTDLDRLLNGLHPGQLIIVAGRPGLGKALALDTPLPTPDGWTTMGEVAVGDRLLAADGTPTIVTAVFEVRHDRPCYEVEFSDGSVIVADAEHLWRTTAREGVVTTARIAATLRTGTTDRRPRYAVENCAPLRLPERDLAAPPYTLGVRVGGGHAEGHLPPEYLRASEDQRRALLAGLMDTAGTVTPAGDLRYTSTSERLIECVRELVVSLGYRCTVDEQPAREGSSVAYTVDFSTADPVFRLEDKRAAHAERTSPDSRARFIVDVRPVLSVPVRCVTVDNPDHLYLAGRSMIPTHNSTASMDFARNAAIRANQASAIFSLEMSKVEIVMRLLSAEARVPLHVLRSGQLSDDDWTKLARCMGEISEAPLFVDDTPSMNLMEIRAKARRLKQKHDLKLIVVDYLQLMTSPKRTESRQQEVADLSRGLKLLAKEVECPVIAVSQLNRGPEQRTDKRPQLSDLRESGCLTAETRLLRADNNAEVTLGELLAGGARDIPVWALDEGLRYTPRTMTHVFPSGTREVFRMTLASGKQIDATANHPFLTFAGWVPLGELAARARIATPRHVPAPLASRPWPEEEVVLLAHLLGDGSFVRRQPIRYASCDEQNLRAVAEAAKYFGISPVRDDDAAAGATTLRLPALHGPAEGRRDPVAEWLDGLGLFGLRSHEKFVPQAVFGLPKAQITSFLRHLWATDGSACRNESGHGGGVYYSSTSRRMLEDVSRLLLRYGITARLEVVPVARQQTQYTLDICGRDDQLRFLREIGVHGERSANCAALLVALEARESNTTVDTVPREVWSEVRGILIDQGLSQRDVAKAIGAQDCGSASWERAPSRSRLAKIAAVLDSVDLELHATNDIFWDEIVSIESIGEREVYDATVLGTHNFIANGIATHNSIEQDADVVILLHRDDYYDKESPRAGEADFIVAKHRNGPTDSITVAAQLHLSRFVDMAIV
;
A
#
# COMPACT_ATOMS: atom_id res chain seq x y z
N MET A 1 29.56 96.10 20.54
CA MET A 1 30.66 95.25 21.04
C MET A 1 30.75 94.05 20.12
N SER A 2 31.87 93.93 19.40
CA SER A 2 32.69 92.73 19.09
C SER A 2 32.02 91.32 19.15
N VAL A 3 32.33 90.29 18.35
CA VAL A 3 33.48 89.93 17.47
C VAL A 3 33.22 88.51 16.91
N THR A 4 33.58 88.26 15.63
CA THR A 4 34.01 87.01 14.92
C THR A 4 33.15 85.72 15.04
N ASP A 5 33.08 84.82 14.04
CA ASP A 5 34.15 84.36 13.14
C ASP A 5 33.58 83.71 11.86
N ASP A 6 34.41 83.72 10.82
CA ASP A 6 34.05 83.96 9.42
C ASP A 6 34.13 82.72 8.51
N MET A 7 33.47 82.80 7.35
CA MET A 7 33.56 81.84 6.24
C MET A 7 34.91 81.88 5.50
N ARG A 8 35.36 80.76 4.92
CA ARG A 8 35.81 80.63 3.50
C ARG A 8 36.38 79.24 3.10
N THR A 9 36.13 78.89 1.84
CA THR A 9 36.57 77.76 0.98
C THR A 9 38.04 77.88 0.51
N GLU A 10 38.87 76.81 0.42
CA GLU A 10 39.18 75.84 -0.69
C GLU A 10 40.58 75.19 -0.38
N PRO A 11 41.20 74.19 -1.10
CA PRO A 11 40.73 73.13 -2.03
C PRO A 11 41.41 71.70 -1.92
N ARG A 12 40.89 70.74 -2.72
CA ARG A 12 41.54 69.62 -3.50
C ARG A 12 42.13 68.32 -2.88
N SER A 13 41.41 67.22 -3.23
CA SER A 13 41.83 65.91 -3.83
C SER A 13 42.82 64.95 -3.15
N GLY A 14 42.30 63.76 -2.81
CA GLY A 14 42.94 62.46 -3.07
C GLY A 14 43.51 61.70 -1.86
N GLY A 15 42.76 60.75 -1.29
CA GLY A 15 43.28 59.80 -0.29
C GLY A 15 42.23 58.76 0.11
N GLN A 16 42.60 57.48 0.03
CA GLN A 16 41.77 56.27 0.22
C GLN A 16 40.97 56.25 1.54
N PRO A 17 39.77 55.61 1.57
CA PRO A 17 39.03 55.42 2.81
C PRO A 17 39.75 54.41 3.72
N SER A 18 40.16 54.89 4.88
CA SER A 18 40.64 54.10 6.02
C SER A 18 39.45 53.50 6.79
N ALA A 19 39.70 52.33 7.37
CA ALA A 19 38.75 51.39 7.93
C ALA A 19 37.86 51.93 9.08
N PRO A 20 36.61 51.44 9.23
CA PRO A 20 35.79 51.71 10.40
C PRO A 20 36.09 50.73 11.55
N ALA A 21 36.39 51.34 12.70
CA ALA A 21 36.18 50.93 14.10
C ALA A 21 36.23 49.42 14.46
N GLN A 22 37.24 49.06 15.25
CA GLN A 22 37.31 47.84 16.04
C GLN A 22 36.06 47.68 16.92
N ARG A 23 35.33 46.58 16.71
CA ARG A 23 34.41 46.00 17.69
C ARG A 23 35.19 44.95 18.48
N ASP A 24 35.54 45.28 19.71
CA ASP A 24 36.05 44.32 20.68
C ASP A 24 34.96 43.28 21.02
N GLY A 25 35.37 42.01 21.08
CA GLY A 25 34.64 40.96 21.80
C GLY A 25 34.01 39.84 20.96
N GLN A 26 34.72 39.26 19.99
CA GLN A 26 34.41 37.88 19.59
C GLN A 26 34.76 36.96 20.77
N PHE A 27 33.75 36.49 21.51
CA PHE A 27 33.91 35.29 22.32
C PHE A 27 34.20 34.14 21.36
N GLU A 28 35.45 33.67 21.35
CA GLU A 28 35.82 32.36 20.82
C GLU A 28 35.12 31.30 21.71
N LYS A 29 33.84 31.03 21.45
CA LYS A 29 33.08 30.02 22.21
C LYS A 29 33.52 28.64 21.74
N THR A 30 34.43 28.03 22.49
CA THR A 30 34.66 26.59 22.41
C THR A 30 33.37 25.85 22.79
N PRO A 31 33.02 24.75 22.10
CA PRO A 31 31.87 23.92 22.48
C PRO A 31 31.98 23.47 23.94
N PRO A 32 30.85 23.33 24.67
CA PRO A 32 30.86 22.83 26.04
C PRO A 32 31.59 21.48 26.15
N GLN A 33 32.64 21.44 26.98
CA GLN A 33 33.50 20.28 27.15
C GLN A 33 34.11 20.26 28.56
N ASP A 34 34.49 19.09 29.04
CA ASP A 34 35.31 18.92 30.24
C ASP A 34 36.30 17.76 30.04
N VAL A 35 37.48 18.09 29.52
CA VAL A 35 38.50 17.10 29.15
C VAL A 35 39.05 16.40 30.40
N ALA A 36 39.12 17.08 31.55
CA ALA A 36 39.60 16.49 32.79
C ALA A 36 38.61 15.44 33.31
N ALA A 37 37.30 15.71 33.21
CA ALA A 37 36.27 14.72 33.53
C ALA A 37 36.35 13.51 32.60
N GLU A 38 36.52 13.69 31.29
CA GLU A 38 36.71 12.58 30.34
C GLU A 38 37.92 11.71 30.69
N GLN A 39 39.04 12.32 31.08
CA GLN A 39 40.24 11.59 31.50
C GLN A 39 40.00 10.79 32.78
N CYS A 40 39.27 11.36 33.75
CA CYS A 40 38.90 10.68 34.99
C CYS A 40 37.92 9.53 34.77
N VAL A 41 37.02 9.63 33.79
CA VAL A 41 36.10 8.53 33.42
C VAL A 41 36.89 7.36 32.85
N LEU A 42 37.68 7.60 31.81
CA LEU A 42 38.45 6.53 31.14
C LEU A 42 39.49 5.90 32.09
N GLY A 43 40.19 6.71 32.87
CA GLY A 43 41.13 6.19 33.85
C GLY A 43 40.43 5.40 34.97
N GLY A 44 39.21 5.79 35.37
CA GLY A 44 38.39 5.07 36.35
C GLY A 44 37.96 3.69 35.82
N MET A 45 37.58 3.63 34.55
CA MET A 45 37.26 2.39 33.83
C MET A 45 38.46 1.44 33.72
N LEU A 46 39.66 1.99 33.44
CA LEU A 46 40.91 1.19 33.39
C LEU A 46 41.38 0.69 34.78
N LEU A 47 40.88 1.29 35.86
CA LEU A 47 41.24 0.93 37.25
C LEU A 47 40.29 -0.08 37.87
N SER A 48 39.01 -0.07 37.51
CA SER A 48 38.00 -0.93 38.10
C SER A 48 36.94 -1.37 37.10
N LYS A 49 36.64 -2.67 37.11
CA LYS A 49 35.58 -3.28 36.31
C LYS A 49 34.20 -2.71 36.67
N ASP A 50 33.95 -2.43 37.95
CA ASP A 50 32.65 -1.92 38.41
C ASP A 50 32.39 -0.51 37.87
N ALA A 51 33.45 0.30 37.73
CA ALA A 51 33.35 1.62 37.12
C ALA A 51 32.98 1.57 35.63
N ILE A 52 33.31 0.48 34.92
CA ILE A 52 32.88 0.29 33.53
C ILE A 52 31.36 0.13 33.47
N ALA A 53 30.79 -0.72 34.33
CA ALA A 53 29.34 -0.95 34.38
C ALA A 53 28.57 0.35 34.67
N ASP A 54 28.99 1.12 35.68
CA ASP A 54 28.34 2.37 36.05
C ASP A 54 28.42 3.45 34.94
N VAL A 55 29.53 3.50 34.20
CA VAL A 55 29.75 4.51 33.15
C VAL A 55 28.97 4.18 31.88
N VAL A 56 28.87 2.90 31.51
CA VAL A 56 28.12 2.44 30.31
C VAL A 56 26.64 2.81 30.39
N GLU A 57 26.05 2.84 31.59
CA GLU A 57 24.67 3.29 31.76
C GLU A 57 24.46 4.79 31.50
N ILE A 58 25.54 5.58 31.52
CA ILE A 58 25.50 7.05 31.52
C ILE A 58 26.00 7.64 30.20
N LEU A 59 27.04 7.06 29.59
CA LEU A 59 27.74 7.61 28.43
C LEU A 59 27.75 6.66 27.23
N LYS A 60 27.66 7.24 26.02
CA LYS A 60 27.96 6.60 24.74
C LYS A 60 29.27 7.16 24.15
N SER A 61 29.84 6.47 23.17
CA SER A 61 31.09 6.86 22.51
C SER A 61 31.05 8.28 21.93
N ASN A 62 29.90 8.70 21.40
CA ASN A 62 29.69 10.03 20.81
C ASN A 62 29.56 11.17 21.86
N ASP A 63 29.46 10.85 23.16
CA ASP A 63 29.38 11.88 24.20
C ASP A 63 30.74 12.50 24.53
N PHE A 64 31.85 11.84 24.21
CA PHE A 64 33.20 12.39 24.39
C PHE A 64 33.50 13.52 23.40
N TYR A 65 34.05 14.63 23.90
CA TYR A 65 34.49 15.75 23.05
C TYR A 65 35.72 15.37 22.23
N ARG A 66 36.67 14.62 22.81
CA ARG A 66 37.87 14.18 22.10
C ARG A 66 37.63 12.85 21.38
N PRO A 67 37.81 12.78 20.05
CA PRO A 67 37.71 11.51 19.32
C PRO A 67 38.64 10.41 19.83
N VAL A 68 39.81 10.82 20.34
CA VAL A 68 40.77 9.92 20.99
C VAL A 68 40.16 9.23 22.22
N HIS A 69 39.36 9.95 23.02
CA HIS A 69 38.72 9.39 24.20
C HIS A 69 37.56 8.45 23.84
N ALA A 70 36.80 8.77 22.78
CA ALA A 70 35.79 7.87 22.23
C ALA A 70 36.42 6.54 21.75
N THR A 71 37.56 6.62 21.06
CA THR A 71 38.28 5.43 20.58
C THR A 71 38.77 4.54 21.74
N ILE A 72 39.29 5.15 22.81
CA ILE A 72 39.71 4.42 24.02
C ILE A 72 38.49 3.80 24.72
N PHE A 73 37.37 4.52 24.80
CA PHE A 73 36.11 4.04 25.36
C PHE A 73 35.61 2.80 24.60
N ASP A 74 35.57 2.85 23.27
CA ASP A 74 35.15 1.72 22.43
C ASP A 74 36.03 0.48 22.62
N ALA A 75 37.36 0.67 22.70
CA ALA A 75 38.28 -0.43 22.96
C ALA A 75 38.07 -1.06 24.35
N ILE A 76 37.76 -0.24 25.37
CA ILE A 76 37.41 -0.74 26.72
C ILE A 76 36.11 -1.54 26.66
N LEU A 77 35.08 -1.07 25.95
CA LEU A 77 33.80 -1.75 25.83
C LEU A 77 33.89 -3.07 25.08
N ASP A 78 34.67 -3.12 24.01
CA ASP A 78 34.87 -4.34 23.21
C ASP A 78 35.55 -5.44 24.04
N ILE A 79 36.63 -5.10 24.76
CA ILE A 79 37.30 -6.04 25.68
C ILE A 79 36.35 -6.48 26.80
N TYR A 80 35.60 -5.55 27.38
CA TYR A 80 34.62 -5.84 28.43
C TYR A 80 33.49 -6.74 27.93
N GLY A 81 32.98 -6.52 26.71
CA GLY A 81 31.95 -7.33 26.06
C GLY A 81 32.41 -8.77 25.76
N ARG A 82 33.72 -8.97 25.53
CA ARG A 82 34.35 -10.29 25.42
C ARG A 82 34.57 -10.96 26.79
N GLY A 83 34.25 -10.29 27.90
CA GLY A 83 34.40 -10.79 29.27
C GLY A 83 35.82 -10.71 29.82
N GLU A 84 36.73 -10.01 29.13
CA GLU A 84 38.13 -9.84 29.52
C GLU A 84 38.32 -8.60 30.41
N PRO A 85 39.34 -8.58 31.30
CA PRO A 85 39.61 -7.41 32.14
C PRO A 85 40.23 -6.28 31.29
N ALA A 86 39.50 -5.17 31.14
CA ALA A 86 39.97 -4.00 30.42
C ALA A 86 40.90 -3.13 31.30
N ASP A 87 42.19 -3.41 31.23
CA ASP A 87 43.27 -2.65 31.87
C ASP A 87 44.15 -1.92 30.83
N ALA A 88 45.11 -1.11 31.28
CA ALA A 88 45.97 -0.34 30.36
C ALA A 88 46.81 -1.21 29.42
N ILE A 89 47.08 -2.48 29.75
CA ILE A 89 47.91 -3.38 28.94
C ILE A 89 47.06 -4.02 27.84
N THR A 90 45.91 -4.58 28.22
CA THR A 90 44.95 -5.21 27.31
C THR A 90 44.36 -4.19 26.32
N VAL A 91 44.02 -2.99 26.79
CA VAL A 91 43.55 -1.89 25.92
C VAL A 91 44.66 -1.40 24.99
N ALA A 92 45.92 -1.32 25.45
CA ALA A 92 47.04 -0.97 24.58
C ALA A 92 47.27 -2.02 23.47
N ALA A 93 47.12 -3.30 23.79
CA ALA A 93 47.23 -4.39 22.81
C ALA A 93 46.10 -4.33 21.77
N ALA A 94 44.84 -4.18 22.21
CA ALA A 94 43.70 -4.06 21.30
C ALA A 94 43.82 -2.85 20.36
N LEU A 95 44.27 -1.71 20.88
CA LEU A 95 44.52 -0.51 20.07
C LEU A 95 45.75 -0.64 19.16
N ALA A 96 46.72 -1.49 19.50
CA ALA A 96 47.85 -1.78 18.61
C ALA A 96 47.39 -2.64 17.42
N ASP A 97 46.56 -3.65 17.67
CA ASP A 97 46.00 -4.53 16.66
C ASP A 97 45.06 -3.79 15.70
N SER A 98 44.29 -2.81 16.20
CA SER A 98 43.44 -1.94 15.36
C SER A 98 44.22 -0.84 14.61
N GLY A 99 45.50 -0.63 14.94
CA GLY A 99 46.34 0.43 14.38
C GLY A 99 46.11 1.83 14.96
N ASP A 100 45.29 1.96 16.02
CA ASP A 100 44.90 3.23 16.64
C ASP A 100 45.84 3.70 17.76
N LEU A 101 46.72 2.83 18.26
CA LEU A 101 47.58 3.12 19.42
C LEU A 101 48.45 4.37 19.22
N ALA A 102 48.96 4.59 18.01
CA ALA A 102 49.75 5.79 17.70
C ALA A 102 48.89 7.06 17.70
N ARG A 103 47.62 6.97 17.26
CA ARG A 103 46.67 8.08 17.16
C ARG A 103 46.22 8.59 18.53
N ILE A 104 46.17 7.71 19.53
CA ILE A 104 45.76 8.06 20.89
C ILE A 104 46.89 8.63 21.77
N GLY A 105 48.12 8.74 21.26
CA GLY A 105 49.30 9.20 22.01
C GLY A 105 50.16 8.09 22.59
N GLY A 106 49.96 6.83 22.16
CA GLY A 106 50.72 5.66 22.58
C GLY A 106 50.34 5.11 23.95
N ALA A 107 50.91 3.95 24.30
CA ALA A 107 50.69 3.31 25.60
C ALA A 107 50.93 4.22 26.83
N PRO A 108 51.89 5.18 26.83
CA PRO A 108 52.07 6.11 27.96
C PRO A 108 50.84 6.98 28.27
N TYR A 109 49.99 7.24 27.27
CA TYR A 109 48.79 8.05 27.50
C TYR A 109 47.76 7.32 28.38
N LEU A 110 47.60 6.00 28.23
CA LEU A 110 46.71 5.19 29.05
C LEU A 110 47.14 5.19 30.53
N HIS A 111 48.45 5.16 30.80
CA HIS A 111 48.97 5.31 32.16
C HIS A 111 48.76 6.73 32.73
N THR A 112 48.77 7.75 31.87
CA THR A 112 48.44 9.12 32.26
C THR A 112 46.97 9.23 32.68
N LEU A 113 46.05 8.57 31.98
CA LEU A 113 44.63 8.52 32.34
C LEU A 113 44.44 7.91 33.73
N ILE A 114 45.11 6.79 34.01
CA ILE A 114 45.09 6.15 35.33
C ILE A 114 45.62 7.09 36.42
N ALA A 115 46.74 7.76 36.17
CA ALA A 115 47.35 8.68 37.15
C ALA A 115 46.51 9.94 37.43
N THR A 116 45.61 10.30 36.52
CA THR A 116 44.76 11.50 36.64
C THR A 116 43.56 11.25 37.55
N VAL A 117 43.18 9.98 37.78
CA VAL A 117 41.96 9.62 38.52
C VAL A 117 42.20 9.71 40.03
N PRO A 118 41.45 10.56 40.76
CA PRO A 118 41.59 10.64 42.22
C PRO A 118 41.07 9.38 42.92
N THR A 119 39.95 8.81 42.45
CA THR A 119 39.34 7.58 42.97
C THR A 119 38.42 6.96 41.93
N ALA A 120 38.56 5.66 41.65
CA ALA A 120 37.74 4.96 40.65
C ALA A 120 36.24 4.95 40.99
N ALA A 121 35.87 4.98 42.28
CA ALA A 121 34.48 5.04 42.75
C ALA A 121 33.70 6.29 42.28
N ASN A 122 34.39 7.35 41.86
CA ASN A 122 33.75 8.58 41.39
C ASN A 122 33.57 8.62 39.85
N ALA A 123 33.87 7.53 39.14
CA ALA A 123 33.75 7.47 37.68
C ALA A 123 32.33 7.84 37.19
N ALA A 124 31.28 7.34 37.86
CA ALA A 124 29.89 7.69 37.56
C ALA A 124 29.58 9.19 37.73
N TYR A 125 30.21 9.86 38.71
CA TYR A 125 30.06 11.29 38.91
C TYR A 125 30.69 12.09 37.76
N TYR A 126 31.91 11.75 37.35
CA TYR A 126 32.56 12.38 36.20
C TYR A 126 31.84 12.06 34.89
N ALA A 127 31.27 10.87 34.75
CA ALA A 127 30.48 10.48 33.59
C ALA A 127 29.23 11.36 33.43
N ARG A 128 28.54 11.70 34.53
CA ARG A 128 27.43 12.66 34.50
C ARG A 128 27.87 14.04 34.00
N ILE A 129 29.04 14.53 34.42
CA ILE A 129 29.59 15.80 33.95
C ILE A 129 29.84 15.76 32.44
N VAL A 130 30.47 14.70 31.93
CA VAL A 130 30.71 14.53 30.49
C VAL A 130 29.38 14.47 29.73
N GLY A 131 28.39 13.72 30.24
CA GLY A 131 27.06 13.61 29.65
C GLY A 131 26.30 14.94 29.61
N GLU A 132 26.38 15.75 30.68
CA GLU A 132 25.81 17.10 30.69
C GLU A 132 26.46 18.02 29.65
N ARG A 133 27.78 17.97 29.50
CA ARG A 133 28.50 18.75 28.48
C ARG A 133 28.16 18.28 27.07
N ALA A 134 27.99 16.98 26.85
CA ALA A 134 27.57 16.41 25.56
C ALA A 134 26.16 16.86 25.16
N VAL A 135 25.21 16.91 26.10
CA VAL A 135 23.86 17.45 25.86
C VAL A 135 23.92 18.93 25.50
N LEU A 136 24.70 19.74 26.23
CA LEU A 136 24.88 21.15 25.91
C LEU A 136 25.54 21.36 24.53
N ARG A 137 26.47 20.47 24.13
CA ARG A 137 27.10 20.50 22.81
C ARG A 137 26.10 20.16 21.68
N ARG A 138 25.32 19.10 21.84
CA ARG A 138 24.23 18.75 20.90
C ARG A 138 23.19 19.86 20.76
N LEU A 139 22.87 20.56 21.85
CA LEU A 139 21.98 21.73 21.83
C LEU A 139 22.56 22.89 20.98
N VAL A 140 23.87 23.13 21.05
CA VAL A 140 24.55 24.14 20.22
C VAL A 140 24.55 23.73 18.74
N GLU A 141 24.78 22.46 18.44
CA GLU A 141 24.74 21.90 17.07
C GLU A 141 23.34 22.00 16.47
N ALA A 142 22.31 21.57 17.20
CA ALA A 142 20.92 21.69 16.80
C ALA A 142 20.51 23.16 16.59
N GLY A 143 20.90 24.06 17.50
CA GLY A 143 20.68 25.49 17.34
C GLY A 143 21.30 26.04 16.05
N THR A 144 22.52 25.60 15.72
CA THR A 144 23.22 26.02 14.50
C THR A 144 22.55 25.45 13.24
N LYS A 145 22.07 24.19 13.29
CA LYS A 145 21.30 23.55 12.21
C LYS A 145 19.98 24.28 11.95
N ILE A 146 19.26 24.68 12.99
CA ILE A 146 18.01 25.47 12.88
C ILE A 146 18.29 26.84 12.27
N VAL A 147 19.38 27.51 12.69
CA VAL A 147 19.80 28.78 12.12
C VAL A 147 20.14 28.64 10.62
N GLN A 148 20.84 27.57 10.23
CA GLN A 148 21.14 27.27 8.82
C GLN A 148 19.87 27.00 8.00
N LEU A 149 18.91 26.25 8.55
CA LEU A 149 17.61 26.01 7.92
C LEU A 149 16.87 27.33 7.67
N GLY A 150 16.92 28.28 8.61
CA GLY A 150 16.30 29.61 8.46
C GLY A 150 16.93 30.48 7.36
N TYR A 151 18.25 30.42 7.18
CA TYR A 151 18.96 31.18 6.13
C TYR A 151 18.95 30.49 4.75
N GLY A 152 18.61 29.21 4.67
CA GLY A 152 18.52 28.43 3.42
C GLY A 152 17.42 28.90 2.45
N THR A 153 16.55 29.82 2.86
CA THR A 153 15.45 30.41 2.07
C THR A 153 15.91 31.39 0.98
N GLY A 154 17.21 31.72 0.91
CA GLY A 154 17.73 32.76 0.05
C GLY A 154 18.09 32.37 -1.40
N ASN A 155 18.21 31.08 -1.75
CA ASN A 155 18.58 30.68 -3.12
C ASN A 155 18.01 29.29 -3.49
N ASN A 156 17.05 29.28 -4.42
CA ASN A 156 16.48 28.15 -5.16
C ASN A 156 15.79 27.04 -4.35
N GLY A 157 14.46 27.13 -4.31
CA GLY A 157 13.57 26.04 -3.90
C GLY A 157 12.60 26.50 -2.81
N SER A 158 11.34 26.72 -3.18
CA SER A 158 10.23 26.88 -2.24
C SER A 158 10.03 25.56 -1.49
N ARG A 159 10.84 25.29 -0.46
CA ARG A 159 10.42 24.37 0.61
C ARG A 159 9.35 25.08 1.43
N ASP A 160 8.28 24.37 1.75
CA ASP A 160 7.21 24.93 2.55
C ASP A 160 7.78 25.31 3.94
N VAL A 161 7.24 26.37 4.52
CA VAL A 161 7.66 26.83 5.85
C VAL A 161 7.41 25.72 6.88
N ASP A 162 6.37 24.91 6.66
CA ASP A 162 6.01 23.79 7.52
C ASP A 162 7.09 22.69 7.54
N ASP A 163 7.69 22.34 6.39
CA ASP A 163 8.80 21.37 6.33
C ASP A 163 10.03 21.85 7.11
N ILE A 164 10.32 23.15 7.07
CA ILE A 164 11.43 23.77 7.82
C ILE A 164 11.16 23.73 9.32
N VAL A 165 9.91 23.98 9.73
CA VAL A 165 9.48 23.89 11.12
C VAL A 165 9.57 22.45 11.62
N ASP A 166 9.16 21.47 10.83
CA ASP A 166 9.25 20.05 11.20
C ASP A 166 10.70 19.58 11.35
N LEU A 167 11.58 19.95 10.42
CA LEU A 167 13.01 19.67 10.53
C LEU A 167 13.66 20.36 11.74
N ALA A 168 13.20 21.56 12.08
CA ALA A 168 13.64 22.26 13.28
C ALA A 168 13.14 21.56 14.55
N GLN A 169 11.88 21.11 14.58
CA GLN A 169 11.33 20.34 15.70
C GLN A 169 12.06 19.01 15.89
N GLN A 170 12.36 18.29 14.81
CA GLN A 170 13.14 17.05 14.85
C GLN A 170 14.54 17.28 15.42
N ALA A 171 15.25 18.32 14.98
CA ALA A 171 16.58 18.65 15.48
C ALA A 171 16.60 19.01 16.97
N VAL A 172 15.54 19.66 17.49
CA VAL A 172 15.39 19.91 18.93
C VAL A 172 15.08 18.61 19.69
N TYR A 173 14.30 17.72 19.09
CA TYR A 173 13.85 16.48 19.72
C TYR A 173 14.96 15.43 19.88
N GLU A 174 15.90 15.34 18.93
CA GLU A 174 17.09 14.47 19.04
C GLU A 174 17.96 14.76 20.29
N ILE A 175 17.85 15.96 20.89
CA ILE A 175 18.54 16.34 22.12
C ILE A 175 17.88 15.72 23.36
N THR A 176 16.57 15.46 23.30
CA THR A 176 15.75 14.97 24.42
C THR A 176 15.79 13.46 24.62
N GLU A 177 16.42 12.68 23.73
CA GLU A 177 16.62 11.24 23.96
C GLU A 177 17.59 10.99 25.13
N ARG A 178 17.02 10.90 26.34
CA ARG A 178 17.58 10.14 27.45
C ARG A 178 16.73 8.89 27.69
N ARG A 179 17.39 7.74 27.58
CA ARG A 179 17.02 6.38 28.02
C ARG A 179 15.68 5.83 27.52
N VAL A 180 15.72 5.21 26.34
CA VAL A 180 15.06 3.92 26.14
C VAL A 180 16.19 2.92 25.87
N SER A 181 16.55 2.12 26.88
CA SER A 181 17.38 0.95 26.65
C SER A 181 16.45 -0.17 26.18
N GLU A 182 16.58 -0.58 24.93
CA GLU A 182 16.34 -1.98 24.61
C GLU A 182 17.57 -2.77 25.11
N ASP A 183 17.33 -3.89 25.80
CA ASP A 183 18.00 -5.19 25.60
C ASP A 183 18.00 -6.04 26.90
N PHE A 184 17.03 -6.97 26.94
CA PHE A 184 16.83 -8.08 27.89
C PHE A 184 16.52 -7.73 29.36
N ALA A 185 15.27 -7.99 29.78
CA ALA A 185 14.89 -8.07 31.19
C ALA A 185 15.27 -9.45 31.78
N ILE A 186 15.81 -9.48 33.00
CA ILE A 186 16.05 -10.73 33.73
C ILE A 186 14.68 -11.32 34.11
N LEU A 187 14.42 -12.58 33.74
CA LEU A 187 13.14 -13.23 34.01
C LEU A 187 12.73 -13.15 35.50
N ALA A 188 13.69 -13.26 36.41
CA ALA A 188 13.47 -13.11 37.85
C ALA A 188 12.83 -11.76 38.24
N ASP A 189 13.22 -10.68 37.56
CA ASP A 189 12.70 -9.33 37.83
C ASP A 189 11.31 -9.12 37.20
N MET A 190 10.95 -9.92 36.19
CA MET A 190 9.60 -9.92 35.59
C MET A 190 8.61 -10.85 36.31
N LEU A 191 9.11 -11.89 36.99
CA LEU A 191 8.27 -12.86 37.70
C LEU A 191 7.48 -12.20 38.83
N GLN A 192 8.09 -11.32 39.63
CA GLN A 192 7.40 -10.67 40.74
C GLN A 192 6.27 -9.74 40.24
N PRO A 193 6.50 -8.80 39.29
CA PRO A 193 5.41 -8.00 38.72
C PRO A 193 4.33 -8.84 38.04
N THR A 194 4.71 -9.93 37.35
CA THR A 194 3.72 -10.82 36.70
C THR A 194 2.89 -11.59 37.74
N LEU A 195 3.50 -12.04 38.85
CA LEU A 195 2.77 -12.67 39.94
C LEU A 195 1.87 -11.66 40.66
N ASP A 196 2.33 -10.42 40.85
CA ASP A 196 1.52 -9.34 41.43
C ASP A 196 0.30 -9.01 40.53
N GLU A 197 0.47 -9.02 39.19
CA GLU A 197 -0.64 -8.90 38.24
C GLU A 197 -1.61 -10.09 38.33
N ILE A 198 -1.09 -11.32 38.41
CA ILE A 198 -1.92 -12.53 38.57
C ILE A 198 -2.68 -12.52 39.91
N GLU A 199 -2.05 -12.08 41.00
CA GLU A 199 -2.68 -11.94 42.31
C GLU A 199 -3.72 -10.83 42.32
N ALA A 200 -3.46 -9.70 41.64
CA ALA A 200 -4.45 -8.64 41.46
C ALA A 200 -5.70 -9.13 40.71
N VAL A 201 -5.52 -9.98 39.69
CA VAL A 201 -6.62 -10.64 38.96
C VAL A 201 -7.40 -11.60 39.87
N GLY A 202 -6.71 -12.35 40.73
CA GLY A 202 -7.33 -13.28 41.69
C GLY A 202 -8.08 -12.59 42.85
N ALA A 203 -7.58 -11.46 43.34
CA ALA A 203 -8.13 -10.74 44.49
C ALA A 203 -9.45 -10.00 44.22
N GLN A 204 -9.75 -9.69 42.95
CA GLN A 204 -10.94 -8.93 42.55
C GLN A 204 -12.06 -9.80 41.93
N GLY A 205 -12.04 -11.13 42.10
CA GLY A 205 -13.17 -11.99 41.71
C GLY A 205 -13.44 -12.07 40.19
N GLY A 206 -12.40 -11.91 39.35
CA GLY A 206 -12.52 -12.00 37.88
C GLY A 206 -12.91 -10.69 37.18
N VAL A 207 -12.63 -9.53 37.78
CA VAL A 207 -12.85 -8.22 37.15
C VAL A 207 -11.83 -7.99 36.01
N MET A 208 -12.33 -7.46 34.89
CA MET A 208 -11.67 -7.24 33.60
C MET A 208 -10.31 -6.54 33.74
N THR A 209 -9.28 -7.07 33.07
CA THR A 209 -7.92 -6.48 33.05
C THR A 209 -7.74 -5.37 32.01
N GLY A 210 -8.53 -5.37 30.94
CA GLY A 210 -8.47 -4.37 29.86
C GLY A 210 -9.43 -3.19 30.03
N VAL A 211 -9.36 -2.22 29.11
CA VAL A 211 -10.33 -1.12 29.00
C VAL A 211 -11.70 -1.70 28.65
N PRO A 212 -12.76 -1.43 29.43
CA PRO A 212 -14.08 -2.01 29.18
C PRO A 212 -14.72 -1.41 27.93
N THR A 213 -15.27 -2.26 27.06
CA THR A 213 -16.09 -1.85 25.91
C THR A 213 -17.50 -1.45 26.35
N GLY A 214 -17.94 -1.95 27.52
CA GLY A 214 -19.25 -1.73 28.12
C GLY A 214 -20.38 -2.51 27.46
N PHE A 215 -20.03 -3.60 26.77
CA PHE A 215 -20.92 -4.69 26.41
C PHE A 215 -20.48 -5.93 27.18
N THR A 216 -21.33 -6.46 28.06
CA THR A 216 -20.93 -7.46 29.07
C THR A 216 -20.40 -8.74 28.41
N ASP A 217 -21.07 -9.18 27.35
CA ASP A 217 -20.67 -10.39 26.63
C ASP A 217 -19.39 -10.17 25.81
N LEU A 218 -19.18 -8.97 25.25
CA LEU A 218 -17.94 -8.64 24.53
C LEU A 218 -16.76 -8.52 25.47
N ASP A 219 -16.97 -7.91 26.63
CA ASP A 219 -15.95 -7.81 27.66
C ASP A 219 -15.66 -9.17 28.30
N ARG A 220 -16.64 -10.09 28.40
CA ARG A 220 -16.40 -11.48 28.82
C ARG A 220 -15.57 -12.25 27.78
N LEU A 221 -15.80 -12.00 26.49
CA LEU A 221 -15.08 -12.65 25.39
C LEU A 221 -13.65 -12.12 25.26
N LEU A 222 -13.46 -10.80 25.35
CA LEU A 222 -12.17 -10.13 25.15
C LEU A 222 -11.36 -9.96 26.44
N ASN A 223 -12.00 -10.03 27.61
CA ASN A 223 -11.47 -9.60 28.91
C ASN A 223 -11.10 -8.10 28.97
N GLY A 224 -11.86 -7.29 28.21
CA GLY A 224 -11.58 -5.88 27.93
C GLY A 224 -10.56 -5.69 26.80
N LEU A 225 -10.30 -4.44 26.42
CA LEU A 225 -9.31 -4.08 25.40
C LEU A 225 -7.94 -3.91 26.07
N HIS A 226 -6.93 -4.66 25.62
CA HIS A 226 -5.63 -4.65 26.29
C HIS A 226 -4.66 -3.59 25.72
N PRO A 227 -3.79 -3.01 26.56
CA PRO A 227 -2.69 -2.17 26.12
C PRO A 227 -1.84 -2.81 25.01
N GLY A 228 -1.38 -2.01 24.05
CA GLY A 228 -0.54 -2.49 22.95
C GLY A 228 -1.28 -3.20 21.81
N GLN A 229 -2.60 -3.38 21.91
CA GLN A 229 -3.42 -4.00 20.85
C GLN A 229 -3.85 -3.00 19.77
N LEU A 230 -3.85 -3.46 18.52
CA LEU A 230 -4.56 -2.84 17.41
C LEU A 230 -5.87 -3.60 17.19
N ILE A 231 -6.99 -2.89 17.31
CA ILE A 231 -8.34 -3.41 17.10
C ILE A 231 -8.92 -2.77 15.85
N ILE A 232 -9.34 -3.57 14.88
CA ILE A 232 -10.06 -3.08 13.70
C ILE A 232 -11.55 -3.31 13.89
N VAL A 233 -12.34 -2.25 13.76
CA VAL A 233 -13.80 -2.31 13.77
C VAL A 233 -14.30 -1.96 12.39
N ALA A 234 -15.04 -2.88 11.75
CA ALA A 234 -15.48 -2.68 10.39
C ALA A 234 -16.94 -3.03 10.14
N GLY A 235 -17.59 -2.22 9.31
CA GLY A 235 -18.98 -2.36 8.93
C GLY A 235 -19.29 -1.71 7.58
N ARG A 236 -20.50 -1.91 7.07
CA ARG A 236 -20.99 -1.27 5.85
C ARG A 236 -21.45 0.19 6.13
N PRO A 237 -21.34 1.12 5.17
CA PRO A 237 -21.88 2.48 5.30
C PRO A 237 -23.42 2.52 5.33
N GLY A 238 -24.00 3.50 6.05
CA GLY A 238 -25.37 3.98 5.76
C GLY A 238 -26.47 3.79 6.81
N LEU A 239 -26.45 4.56 7.91
CA LEU A 239 -27.60 4.68 8.82
C LEU A 239 -28.01 6.14 9.09
N GLY A 240 -28.88 6.69 8.22
CA GLY A 240 -29.65 7.93 8.48
C GLY A 240 -29.61 9.06 7.42
N LYS A 241 -30.44 9.03 6.37
CA LYS A 241 -30.69 10.21 5.51
C LYS A 241 -32.13 10.21 4.99
N ALA A 242 -32.99 11.15 5.33
CA ALA A 242 -34.30 11.22 4.68
C ALA A 242 -34.50 12.53 3.90
N LEU A 243 -35.13 12.43 2.72
CA LEU A 243 -35.55 13.53 1.85
C LEU A 243 -37.08 13.52 1.75
N ALA A 244 -37.70 14.66 1.46
CA ALA A 244 -39.15 14.75 1.26
C ALA A 244 -39.60 13.82 0.13
N LEU A 245 -40.78 13.18 0.27
CA LEU A 245 -41.28 12.20 -0.71
C LEU A 245 -41.43 12.75 -2.13
N ASP A 246 -41.70 14.03 -2.29
CA ASP A 246 -41.83 14.72 -3.56
C ASP A 246 -40.49 15.10 -4.20
N THR A 247 -39.36 14.85 -3.53
CA THR A 247 -38.03 15.17 -4.06
C THR A 247 -37.77 14.40 -5.36
N PRO A 248 -37.52 15.08 -6.49
CA PRO A 248 -37.28 14.41 -7.76
C PRO A 248 -35.90 13.75 -7.78
N LEU A 249 -35.84 12.52 -8.30
CA LEU A 249 -34.63 11.72 -8.44
C LEU A 249 -34.40 11.44 -9.94
N PRO A 250 -33.23 11.79 -10.50
CA PRO A 250 -32.95 11.58 -11.91
C PRO A 250 -32.68 10.10 -12.20
N THR A 251 -33.28 9.60 -13.28
CA THR A 251 -33.12 8.21 -13.76
C THR A 251 -32.51 8.20 -15.17
N PRO A 252 -31.94 7.08 -15.63
CA PRO A 252 -31.43 6.96 -17.00
C PRO A 252 -32.49 7.17 -18.10
N ASP A 253 -33.77 7.07 -17.75
CA ASP A 253 -34.90 7.19 -18.68
C ASP A 253 -35.80 8.40 -18.40
N GLY A 254 -35.50 9.21 -17.38
CA GLY A 254 -36.29 10.38 -17.01
C GLY A 254 -36.12 10.78 -15.56
N TRP A 255 -37.24 10.84 -14.84
CA TRP A 255 -37.31 11.24 -13.44
C TRP A 255 -38.24 10.29 -12.68
N THR A 256 -37.93 10.03 -11.43
CA THR A 256 -38.83 9.43 -10.43
C THR A 256 -38.89 10.35 -9.21
N THR A 257 -39.70 10.03 -8.21
CA THR A 257 -39.74 10.78 -6.94
C THR A 257 -39.26 9.93 -5.78
N MET A 258 -38.82 10.59 -4.70
CA MET A 258 -38.40 9.93 -3.48
C MET A 258 -39.52 9.09 -2.85
N GLY A 259 -40.80 9.32 -3.17
CA GLY A 259 -41.96 8.55 -2.72
C GLY A 259 -42.36 7.38 -3.63
N GLU A 260 -42.05 7.46 -4.92
CA GLU A 260 -42.38 6.41 -5.91
C GLU A 260 -41.24 5.43 -6.15
N VAL A 261 -39.99 5.84 -5.87
CA VAL A 261 -38.80 5.00 -6.07
C VAL A 261 -38.92 3.67 -5.31
N ALA A 262 -38.65 2.58 -6.00
CA ALA A 262 -38.71 1.20 -5.52
C ALA A 262 -37.34 0.51 -5.61
N VAL A 263 -37.18 -0.59 -4.89
CA VAL A 263 -35.98 -1.44 -5.02
C VAL A 263 -35.95 -2.03 -6.43
N GLY A 264 -34.81 -1.93 -7.10
CA GLY A 264 -34.62 -2.34 -8.49
C GLY A 264 -34.72 -1.20 -9.50
N ASP A 265 -35.22 -0.02 -9.11
CA ASP A 265 -35.24 1.15 -9.98
C ASP A 265 -33.83 1.66 -10.25
N ARG A 266 -33.61 2.29 -11.41
CA ARG A 266 -32.33 2.90 -11.78
C ARG A 266 -32.33 4.39 -11.52
N LEU A 267 -31.40 4.86 -10.68
CA LEU A 267 -31.08 6.26 -10.45
C LEU A 267 -29.73 6.61 -11.10
N LEU A 268 -29.28 7.85 -10.90
CA LEU A 268 -27.97 8.33 -11.34
C LEU A 268 -27.09 8.68 -10.14
N ALA A 269 -25.81 8.29 -10.22
CA ALA A 269 -24.78 8.47 -9.21
C ALA A 269 -24.07 9.83 -9.34
N ALA A 270 -23.30 10.24 -8.31
CA ALA A 270 -22.55 11.50 -8.31
C ALA A 270 -21.52 11.62 -9.44
N ASP A 271 -20.93 10.49 -9.85
CA ASP A 271 -19.98 10.37 -10.96
C ASP A 271 -20.65 10.35 -12.35
N GLY A 272 -21.97 10.50 -12.40
CA GLY A 272 -22.79 10.53 -13.61
C GLY A 272 -23.23 9.16 -14.13
N THR A 273 -22.84 8.04 -13.50
CA THR A 273 -23.18 6.70 -13.97
C THR A 273 -24.56 6.23 -13.48
N PRO A 274 -25.27 5.36 -14.24
CA PRO A 274 -26.48 4.69 -13.76
C PRO A 274 -26.19 3.78 -12.56
N THR A 275 -27.05 3.83 -11.54
CA THR A 275 -26.96 3.03 -10.32
C THR A 275 -28.35 2.45 -9.97
N ILE A 276 -28.41 1.27 -9.38
CA ILE A 276 -29.65 0.59 -8.99
C ILE A 276 -29.96 0.87 -7.51
N VAL A 277 -31.23 1.11 -7.22
CA VAL A 277 -31.74 1.25 -5.84
C VAL A 277 -31.78 -0.12 -5.19
N THR A 278 -30.95 -0.31 -4.18
CA THR A 278 -30.84 -1.57 -3.43
C THR A 278 -31.79 -1.62 -2.24
N ALA A 279 -32.14 -0.47 -1.67
CA ALA A 279 -33.07 -0.39 -0.55
C ALA A 279 -33.87 0.91 -0.56
N VAL A 280 -35.15 0.80 -0.16
CA VAL A 280 -36.07 1.93 0.11
C VAL A 280 -36.57 1.78 1.54
N PHE A 281 -36.44 2.80 2.38
CA PHE A 281 -36.81 2.72 3.80
C PHE A 281 -38.26 3.15 4.04
N GLU A 282 -38.82 2.89 5.23
CA GLU A 282 -40.18 3.36 5.58
C GLU A 282 -40.28 4.90 5.59
N VAL A 283 -41.48 5.39 5.28
CA VAL A 283 -41.81 6.82 5.33
C VAL A 283 -41.81 7.27 6.79
N ARG A 284 -41.00 8.28 7.10
CA ARG A 284 -40.91 8.88 8.43
C ARG A 284 -41.76 10.13 8.48
N HIS A 285 -42.62 10.22 9.48
CA HIS A 285 -43.49 11.36 9.74
C HIS A 285 -42.94 12.21 10.90
N ASP A 286 -43.40 13.45 11.03
CA ASP A 286 -43.15 14.34 12.18
C ASP A 286 -41.67 14.71 12.45
N ARG A 287 -40.81 14.70 11.42
CA ARG A 287 -39.41 15.19 11.50
C ARG A 287 -39.30 16.69 11.19
N PRO A 288 -38.41 17.46 11.86
CA PRO A 288 -38.13 18.83 11.45
C PRO A 288 -37.51 18.83 10.04
N CYS A 289 -38.14 19.56 9.14
CA CYS A 289 -37.72 19.67 7.74
C CYS A 289 -37.28 21.09 7.44
N TYR A 290 -36.31 21.21 6.54
CA TYR A 290 -35.79 22.49 6.09
C TYR A 290 -35.79 22.53 4.57
N GLU A 291 -36.13 23.70 4.06
CA GLU A 291 -36.00 24.07 2.67
C GLU A 291 -34.59 24.66 2.46
N VAL A 292 -33.74 23.97 1.70
CA VAL A 292 -32.36 24.37 1.39
C VAL A 292 -32.34 25.02 0.01
N GLU A 293 -32.06 26.32 -0.05
CA GLU A 293 -31.95 27.10 -1.27
C GLU A 293 -30.48 27.23 -1.69
N PHE A 294 -30.18 26.91 -2.95
CA PHE A 294 -28.84 26.98 -3.54
C PHE A 294 -28.66 28.21 -4.41
N SER A 295 -27.41 28.58 -4.67
CA SER A 295 -26.98 29.76 -5.44
C SER A 295 -27.36 29.74 -6.93
N ASP A 296 -28.02 28.68 -7.37
CA ASP A 296 -28.65 28.52 -8.69
C ASP A 296 -30.18 28.71 -8.65
N GLY A 297 -30.73 29.07 -7.49
CA GLY A 297 -32.16 29.18 -7.21
C GLY A 297 -32.86 27.82 -7.00
N SER A 298 -32.13 26.71 -6.99
CA SER A 298 -32.73 25.40 -6.72
C SER A 298 -33.00 25.19 -5.24
N VAL A 299 -34.03 24.39 -4.96
CA VAL A 299 -34.53 24.15 -3.61
C VAL A 299 -34.71 22.66 -3.37
N ILE A 300 -34.23 22.16 -2.23
CA ILE A 300 -34.47 20.79 -1.76
C ILE A 300 -35.02 20.83 -0.34
N VAL A 301 -36.12 20.11 -0.11
CA VAL A 301 -36.64 19.88 1.24
C VAL A 301 -36.00 18.63 1.82
N ALA A 302 -35.19 18.83 2.85
CA ALA A 302 -34.44 17.78 3.51
C ALA A 302 -34.77 17.78 5.01
N ASP A 303 -34.69 16.60 5.64
CA ASP A 303 -34.80 16.56 7.09
C ASP A 303 -33.59 17.26 7.75
N ALA A 304 -33.76 17.66 9.00
CA ALA A 304 -32.75 18.33 9.81
C ALA A 304 -31.38 17.61 9.84
N GLU A 305 -31.40 16.29 9.77
CA GLU A 305 -30.25 15.40 9.90
C GLU A 305 -29.62 15.02 8.56
N HIS A 306 -30.21 15.46 7.45
CA HIS A 306 -29.70 15.19 6.11
C HIS A 306 -28.31 15.80 5.92
N LEU A 307 -27.36 14.99 5.44
CA LEU A 307 -25.94 15.33 5.34
C LEU A 307 -25.56 15.76 3.92
N TRP A 308 -24.94 16.93 3.82
CA TRP A 308 -24.45 17.55 2.59
C TRP A 308 -22.92 17.51 2.56
N ARG A 309 -22.31 17.00 1.49
CA ARG A 309 -20.85 17.09 1.28
C ARG A 309 -20.50 18.50 0.78
N THR A 310 -19.76 19.28 1.55
CA THR A 310 -19.39 20.65 1.19
C THR A 310 -17.92 20.81 0.83
N THR A 311 -17.60 21.73 -0.09
CA THR A 311 -16.25 22.06 -0.57
C THR A 311 -15.52 23.08 0.31
N ALA A 312 -16.21 23.65 1.30
CA ALA A 312 -15.59 24.52 2.31
C ALA A 312 -14.82 23.68 3.35
N ARG A 313 -13.98 24.33 4.17
CA ARG A 313 -13.12 23.73 5.23
C ARG A 313 -13.80 22.75 6.22
N GLU A 314 -15.13 22.62 6.21
CA GLU A 314 -15.94 21.89 7.19
C GLU A 314 -16.49 20.53 6.69
N GLY A 315 -16.18 20.09 5.45
CA GLY A 315 -16.49 18.72 4.99
C GLY A 315 -17.98 18.41 4.89
N VAL A 316 -18.47 17.34 5.53
CA VAL A 316 -19.88 16.91 5.51
C VAL A 316 -20.66 17.59 6.64
N VAL A 317 -21.78 18.24 6.33
CA VAL A 317 -22.58 19.04 7.28
C VAL A 317 -24.07 18.76 7.19
N THR A 318 -24.77 18.76 8.33
CA THR A 318 -26.24 18.55 8.39
C THR A 318 -27.03 19.78 7.94
N THR A 319 -28.25 19.60 7.41
CA THR A 319 -29.17 20.69 7.06
C THR A 319 -29.43 21.66 8.23
N ALA A 320 -29.65 21.14 9.44
CA ALA A 320 -29.86 21.99 10.63
C ALA A 320 -28.64 22.84 10.99
N ARG A 321 -27.43 22.28 10.84
CA ARG A 321 -26.18 23.03 11.03
C ARG A 321 -26.06 24.14 10.00
N ILE A 322 -26.29 23.84 8.72
CA ILE A 322 -26.25 24.84 7.66
C ILE A 322 -27.24 25.97 7.97
N ALA A 323 -28.47 25.66 8.41
CA ALA A 323 -29.45 26.66 8.84
C ALA A 323 -28.94 27.57 9.95
N ALA A 324 -28.21 27.03 10.93
CA ALA A 324 -27.69 27.79 12.05
C ALA A 324 -26.44 28.64 11.71
N THR A 325 -25.62 28.24 10.74
CA THR A 325 -24.29 28.84 10.48
C THR A 325 -24.07 29.33 9.06
N LEU A 326 -25.15 29.46 8.26
CA LEU A 326 -25.10 29.76 6.83
C LEU A 326 -24.27 30.98 6.45
N ARG A 327 -24.29 32.04 7.28
CA ARG A 327 -23.60 33.30 6.99
C ARG A 327 -22.42 33.55 7.92
N THR A 328 -21.35 34.10 7.37
CA THR A 328 -20.15 34.52 8.09
C THR A 328 -20.38 35.81 8.88
N GLY A 329 -19.62 36.02 9.96
CA GLY A 329 -19.66 37.24 10.79
C GLY A 329 -18.91 38.45 10.20
N THR A 330 -18.45 38.34 8.95
CA THR A 330 -17.77 39.42 8.22
C THR A 330 -18.77 40.42 7.66
N THR A 331 -18.32 41.65 7.38
CA THR A 331 -19.16 42.79 6.96
C THR A 331 -19.95 42.52 5.67
N ASP A 332 -19.56 41.53 4.88
CA ASP A 332 -20.11 41.15 3.58
C ASP A 332 -21.09 39.94 3.63
N ARG A 333 -21.32 39.33 4.80
CA ARG A 333 -22.33 38.26 5.04
C ARG A 333 -22.31 37.13 3.99
N ARG A 334 -21.14 36.74 3.49
CA ARG A 334 -21.01 35.71 2.44
C ARG A 334 -21.49 34.33 2.91
N PRO A 335 -22.09 33.51 2.02
CA PRO A 335 -22.49 32.14 2.34
C PRO A 335 -21.27 31.26 2.65
N ARG A 336 -21.37 30.44 3.71
CA ARG A 336 -20.28 29.61 4.23
C ARG A 336 -20.12 28.26 3.52
N TYR A 337 -21.20 27.70 2.99
CA TYR A 337 -21.25 26.32 2.50
C TYR A 337 -21.43 26.25 0.99
N ALA A 338 -20.72 25.32 0.33
CA ALA A 338 -20.89 25.02 -1.08
C ALA A 338 -20.83 23.51 -1.34
N VAL A 339 -21.61 22.97 -2.26
CA VAL A 339 -21.71 21.54 -2.60
C VAL A 339 -21.20 21.32 -4.02
N GLU A 340 -20.45 20.23 -4.26
CA GLU A 340 -19.95 19.88 -5.59
C GLU A 340 -21.11 19.54 -6.55
N ASN A 341 -20.94 19.96 -7.81
CA ASN A 341 -21.84 19.56 -8.89
C ASN A 341 -21.66 18.08 -9.24
N CYS A 342 -22.69 17.47 -9.81
CA CYS A 342 -22.56 16.16 -10.44
C CYS A 342 -21.53 16.20 -11.59
N ALA A 343 -20.82 15.09 -11.80
CA ALA A 343 -20.07 14.90 -13.03
C ALA A 343 -21.03 14.81 -14.24
N PRO A 344 -20.54 15.02 -15.48
CA PRO A 344 -21.37 14.82 -16.67
C PRO A 344 -21.99 13.43 -16.67
N LEU A 345 -23.31 13.32 -16.89
CA LEU A 345 -23.99 12.03 -16.90
C LEU A 345 -23.38 11.13 -17.98
N ARG A 346 -23.09 9.88 -17.66
CA ARG A 346 -22.50 8.90 -18.57
C ARG A 346 -23.58 7.92 -19.02
N LEU A 347 -24.35 8.33 -20.03
CA LEU A 347 -25.45 7.56 -20.60
C LEU A 347 -25.07 6.95 -21.96
N PRO A 348 -25.65 5.79 -22.33
CA PRO A 348 -25.36 5.16 -23.62
C PRO A 348 -25.84 6.01 -24.79
N GLU A 349 -25.21 5.83 -25.95
CA GLU A 349 -25.64 6.45 -27.20
C GLU A 349 -27.04 5.94 -27.60
N ARG A 350 -27.90 6.85 -28.05
CA ARG A 350 -29.27 6.53 -28.49
C ARG A 350 -29.44 6.79 -29.99
N ASP A 351 -30.28 5.98 -30.63
CA ASP A 351 -30.74 6.26 -32.00
C ASP A 351 -31.83 7.34 -31.95
N LEU A 352 -31.54 8.51 -32.52
CA LEU A 352 -32.35 9.72 -32.38
C LEU A 352 -32.95 10.09 -33.73
N ALA A 353 -34.22 10.47 -33.73
CA ALA A 353 -34.99 10.78 -34.95
C ALA A 353 -34.37 11.90 -35.82
N ALA A 354 -33.55 12.77 -35.23
CA ALA A 354 -32.77 13.79 -35.92
C ALA A 354 -31.38 13.94 -35.27
N PRO A 355 -30.35 14.33 -36.03
CA PRO A 355 -29.05 14.64 -35.45
C PRO A 355 -29.17 15.72 -34.35
N PRO A 356 -28.58 15.52 -33.16
CA PRO A 356 -28.80 16.41 -32.00
C PRO A 356 -28.51 17.89 -32.28
N TYR A 357 -27.43 18.19 -33.00
CA TYR A 357 -27.10 19.56 -33.40
C TYR A 357 -28.19 20.18 -34.28
N THR A 358 -28.68 19.43 -35.27
CA THR A 358 -29.73 19.90 -36.19
C THR A 358 -31.03 20.16 -35.46
N LEU A 359 -31.39 19.30 -34.49
CA LEU A 359 -32.54 19.53 -33.63
C LEU A 359 -32.36 20.80 -32.79
N GLY A 360 -31.19 20.98 -32.18
CA GLY A 360 -30.87 22.16 -31.37
C GLY A 360 -31.02 23.46 -32.17
N VAL A 361 -30.51 23.49 -33.40
CA VAL A 361 -30.68 24.65 -34.31
C VAL A 361 -32.16 24.88 -34.66
N ARG A 362 -32.92 23.83 -34.94
CA ARG A 362 -34.34 23.95 -35.31
C ARG A 362 -35.20 24.46 -34.15
N VAL A 363 -34.97 23.94 -32.95
CA VAL A 363 -35.69 24.31 -31.72
C VAL A 363 -35.29 25.72 -31.28
N GLY A 364 -33.98 26.01 -31.25
CA GLY A 364 -33.47 27.33 -30.86
C GLY A 364 -33.78 28.45 -31.87
N GLY A 365 -34.04 28.10 -33.14
CA GLY A 365 -34.52 29.04 -34.17
C GLY A 365 -36.04 29.26 -34.19
N GLY A 366 -36.82 28.63 -33.30
CA GLY A 366 -38.27 28.79 -33.22
C GLY A 366 -39.09 28.01 -34.27
N HIS A 367 -38.50 26.99 -34.90
CA HIS A 367 -39.12 26.18 -35.96
C HIS A 367 -39.69 24.82 -35.49
N ALA A 368 -39.79 24.60 -34.18
CA ALA A 368 -40.33 23.39 -33.56
C ALA A 368 -41.16 23.76 -32.32
N GLU A 369 -42.05 22.85 -31.89
CA GLU A 369 -42.77 22.98 -30.61
C GLU A 369 -41.73 23.16 -29.50
N GLY A 370 -41.90 24.18 -28.65
CA GLY A 370 -40.87 24.67 -27.72
C GLY A 370 -40.55 23.74 -26.55
N HIS A 371 -40.24 22.47 -26.82
CA HIS A 371 -39.78 21.45 -25.87
C HIS A 371 -38.70 20.56 -26.53
N LEU A 372 -37.77 20.03 -25.73
CA LEU A 372 -36.83 18.99 -26.18
C LEU A 372 -37.40 17.61 -25.84
N PRO A 373 -37.34 16.62 -26.74
CA PRO A 373 -37.80 15.27 -26.40
C PRO A 373 -36.90 14.64 -25.32
N PRO A 374 -37.45 13.90 -24.33
CA PRO A 374 -36.69 13.33 -23.21
C PRO A 374 -35.52 12.43 -23.63
N GLU A 375 -35.65 11.72 -24.75
CA GLU A 375 -34.61 10.85 -25.29
C GLU A 375 -33.33 11.61 -25.66
N TYR A 376 -33.42 12.91 -25.98
CA TYR A 376 -32.24 13.76 -26.22
C TYR A 376 -31.60 14.25 -24.92
N LEU A 377 -32.39 14.43 -23.84
CA LEU A 377 -31.89 14.77 -22.49
C LEU A 377 -31.27 13.56 -21.77
N ARG A 378 -31.48 12.35 -22.29
CA ARG A 378 -30.91 11.08 -21.80
C ARG A 378 -30.02 10.38 -22.83
N ALA A 379 -29.58 11.12 -23.84
CA ALA A 379 -28.63 10.68 -24.85
C ALA A 379 -27.19 10.67 -24.31
N SER A 380 -26.23 10.13 -25.08
CA SER A 380 -24.82 10.14 -24.67
C SER A 380 -24.32 11.57 -24.44
N GLU A 381 -23.23 11.70 -23.69
CA GLU A 381 -22.60 12.99 -23.42
C GLU A 381 -22.32 13.76 -24.72
N ASP A 382 -21.75 13.11 -25.73
CA ASP A 382 -21.45 13.70 -27.04
C ASP A 382 -22.71 14.18 -27.77
N GLN A 383 -23.78 13.38 -27.73
CA GLN A 383 -25.07 13.73 -28.34
C GLN A 383 -25.70 14.95 -27.63
N ARG A 384 -25.61 15.02 -26.30
CA ARG A 384 -26.09 16.16 -25.50
C ARG A 384 -25.25 17.42 -25.71
N ARG A 385 -23.93 17.30 -25.81
CA ARG A 385 -23.04 18.43 -26.16
C ARG A 385 -23.34 18.96 -27.56
N ALA A 386 -23.59 18.08 -28.53
CA ALA A 386 -23.99 18.47 -29.88
C ALA A 386 -25.34 19.19 -29.91
N LEU A 387 -26.32 18.75 -29.11
CA LEU A 387 -27.60 19.42 -28.94
C LEU A 387 -27.46 20.82 -28.34
N LEU A 388 -26.68 20.94 -27.26
CA LEU A 388 -26.39 22.22 -26.61
C LEU A 388 -25.72 23.18 -27.60
N ALA A 389 -24.75 22.71 -28.38
CA ALA A 389 -24.10 23.53 -29.39
C ALA A 389 -25.06 24.07 -30.45
N GLY A 390 -26.03 23.26 -30.89
CA GLY A 390 -27.06 23.71 -31.82
C GLY A 390 -27.96 24.80 -31.25
N LEU A 391 -28.35 24.67 -29.97
CA LEU A 391 -29.16 25.67 -29.26
C LEU A 391 -28.39 26.98 -29.03
N MET A 392 -27.11 26.87 -28.65
CA MET A 392 -26.24 28.01 -28.39
C MET A 392 -25.87 28.77 -29.66
N ASP A 393 -25.68 28.08 -30.79
CA ASP A 393 -25.40 28.75 -32.06
C ASP A 393 -26.58 29.60 -32.55
N THR A 394 -27.82 29.23 -32.24
CA THR A 394 -29.00 30.03 -32.63
C THR A 394 -29.31 31.17 -31.67
N ALA A 395 -29.45 30.88 -30.38
CA ALA A 395 -29.97 31.82 -29.37
C ALA A 395 -29.05 32.00 -28.15
N GLY A 396 -27.86 31.39 -28.18
CA GLY A 396 -26.82 31.57 -27.18
C GLY A 396 -25.92 32.76 -27.48
N THR A 397 -25.49 33.47 -26.44
CA THR A 397 -24.56 34.59 -26.49
C THR A 397 -23.51 34.48 -25.39
N VAL A 398 -22.33 35.05 -25.63
CA VAL A 398 -21.28 35.20 -24.61
C VAL A 398 -21.42 36.58 -23.98
N THR A 399 -21.70 36.62 -22.69
CA THR A 399 -21.83 37.88 -21.95
C THR A 399 -20.47 38.57 -21.81
N PRO A 400 -20.43 39.89 -21.51
CA PRO A 400 -19.17 40.60 -21.25
C PRO A 400 -18.37 40.04 -20.06
N ALA A 401 -19.04 39.37 -19.12
CA ALA A 401 -18.42 38.75 -17.94
C ALA A 401 -17.82 37.37 -18.22
N GLY A 402 -18.04 36.81 -19.41
CA GLY A 402 -17.55 35.48 -19.80
C GLY A 402 -18.56 34.35 -19.65
N ASP A 403 -19.72 34.61 -19.04
CA ASP A 403 -20.80 33.63 -18.90
C ASP A 403 -21.56 33.44 -20.22
N LEU A 404 -22.12 32.25 -20.41
CA LEU A 404 -22.89 31.84 -21.56
C LEU A 404 -24.38 32.00 -21.25
N ARG A 405 -25.08 32.78 -22.08
CA ARG A 405 -26.50 33.08 -21.92
C ARG A 405 -27.32 32.47 -23.05
N TYR A 406 -28.29 31.63 -22.71
CA TYR A 406 -29.34 31.20 -23.64
C TYR A 406 -30.67 31.88 -23.28
N THR A 407 -31.36 32.47 -24.25
CA THR A 407 -32.63 33.19 -24.03
C THR A 407 -33.77 32.55 -24.81
N SER A 408 -34.93 32.36 -24.17
CA SER A 408 -36.15 31.90 -24.83
C SER A 408 -37.41 32.47 -24.18
N THR A 409 -38.48 32.60 -24.97
CA THR A 409 -39.83 32.95 -24.47
C THR A 409 -40.63 31.72 -24.03
N SER A 410 -40.13 30.50 -24.25
CA SER A 410 -40.74 29.26 -23.79
C SER A 410 -40.12 28.83 -22.46
N GLU A 411 -40.90 28.89 -21.38
CA GLU A 411 -40.53 28.37 -20.06
C GLU A 411 -40.15 26.88 -20.12
N ARG A 412 -40.96 26.09 -20.85
CA ARG A 412 -40.72 24.64 -21.02
C ARG A 412 -39.40 24.33 -21.72
N LEU A 413 -39.02 25.14 -22.71
CA LEU A 413 -37.73 24.95 -23.40
C LEU A 413 -36.56 25.27 -22.45
N ILE A 414 -36.74 26.26 -21.59
CA ILE A 414 -35.73 26.71 -20.64
C ILE A 414 -35.50 25.69 -19.54
N GLU A 415 -36.55 25.02 -19.06
CA GLU A 415 -36.41 23.87 -18.16
C GLU A 415 -35.63 22.72 -18.83
N CYS A 416 -35.90 22.41 -20.10
CA CYS A 416 -35.15 21.39 -20.83
C CYS A 416 -33.68 21.79 -21.03
N VAL A 417 -33.40 23.06 -21.33
CA VAL A 417 -32.03 23.59 -21.48
C VAL A 417 -31.31 23.57 -20.14
N ARG A 418 -31.98 23.95 -19.05
CA ARG A 418 -31.46 23.86 -17.68
C ARG A 418 -31.06 22.42 -17.35
N GLU A 419 -31.95 21.46 -17.61
CA GLU A 419 -31.67 20.04 -17.38
C GLU A 419 -30.49 19.55 -18.25
N LEU A 420 -30.45 19.93 -19.53
CA LEU A 420 -29.35 19.60 -20.43
C LEU A 420 -28.00 20.13 -19.90
N VAL A 421 -27.96 21.38 -19.45
CA VAL A 421 -26.76 22.04 -18.93
C VAL A 421 -26.31 21.40 -17.60
N VAL A 422 -27.24 21.15 -16.67
CA VAL A 422 -26.93 20.45 -15.41
C VAL A 422 -26.44 19.02 -15.66
N SER A 423 -27.05 18.31 -16.62
CA SER A 423 -26.65 16.94 -16.98
C SER A 423 -25.24 16.83 -17.57
N LEU A 424 -24.68 17.94 -18.05
CA LEU A 424 -23.29 18.04 -18.52
C LEU A 424 -22.32 18.47 -17.40
N GLY A 425 -22.80 18.54 -16.16
CA GLY A 425 -22.01 18.92 -14.98
C GLY A 425 -21.85 20.42 -14.79
N TYR A 426 -22.52 21.25 -15.59
CA TYR A 426 -22.43 22.70 -15.49
C TYR A 426 -23.40 23.26 -14.44
N ARG A 427 -22.97 24.32 -13.75
CA ARG A 427 -23.85 25.16 -12.94
C ARG A 427 -24.58 26.15 -13.85
N CYS A 428 -25.88 26.30 -13.66
CA CYS A 428 -26.66 27.31 -14.37
C CYS A 428 -27.66 28.01 -13.46
N THR A 429 -27.95 29.29 -13.74
CA THR A 429 -29.04 30.06 -13.14
C THR A 429 -30.13 30.29 -14.18
N VAL A 430 -31.38 30.38 -13.73
CA VAL A 430 -32.51 30.74 -14.58
C VAL A 430 -33.10 32.04 -14.07
N ASP A 431 -33.18 33.05 -14.94
CA ASP A 431 -33.75 34.35 -14.63
C ASP A 431 -34.94 34.67 -15.54
N GLU A 432 -35.92 35.40 -15.00
CA GLU A 432 -37.06 35.94 -15.73
C GLU A 432 -36.86 37.42 -16.02
N GLN A 433 -37.01 37.82 -17.27
CA GLN A 433 -36.90 39.22 -17.69
C GLN A 433 -38.13 39.64 -18.52
N PRO A 434 -38.65 40.86 -18.32
CA PRO A 434 -39.69 41.38 -19.20
C PRO A 434 -39.12 41.56 -20.61
N ALA A 435 -39.76 40.96 -21.61
CA ALA A 435 -39.31 41.11 -22.99
C ALA A 435 -39.37 42.59 -23.40
N ARG A 436 -38.34 43.05 -24.14
CA ARG A 436 -38.36 44.37 -24.77
C ARG A 436 -39.51 44.38 -25.78
N GLU A 437 -40.55 45.16 -25.48
CA GLU A 437 -41.85 45.29 -26.17
C GLU A 437 -42.99 44.38 -25.65
N GLY A 438 -43.52 44.76 -24.48
CA GLY A 438 -44.97 44.71 -24.18
C GLY A 438 -45.73 43.41 -24.47
N SER A 439 -45.52 42.38 -23.65
CA SER A 439 -46.54 41.43 -23.08
C SER A 439 -46.01 40.02 -22.80
N SER A 440 -44.78 39.67 -23.22
CA SER A 440 -44.20 38.34 -22.97
C SER A 440 -43.04 38.39 -21.96
N VAL A 441 -42.93 37.35 -21.13
CA VAL A 441 -41.79 37.10 -20.24
C VAL A 441 -40.75 36.32 -21.04
N ALA A 442 -39.50 36.77 -21.01
CA ALA A 442 -38.36 36.05 -21.57
C ALA A 442 -37.56 35.43 -20.42
N TYR A 443 -37.21 34.16 -20.57
CA TYR A 443 -36.43 33.41 -19.59
C TYR A 443 -35.00 33.27 -20.12
N THR A 444 -34.02 33.41 -19.23
CA THR A 444 -32.60 33.28 -19.56
C THR A 444 -31.94 32.20 -18.72
N VAL A 445 -31.21 31.28 -19.36
CA VAL A 445 -30.30 30.34 -18.68
C VAL A 445 -28.88 30.87 -18.81
N ASP A 446 -28.26 31.19 -17.69
CA ASP A 446 -26.87 31.63 -17.62
C ASP A 446 -26.01 30.52 -17.02
N PHE A 447 -24.91 30.17 -17.68
CA PHE A 447 -23.98 29.14 -17.21
C PHE A 447 -22.54 29.44 -17.65
N SER A 448 -21.57 28.89 -16.93
CA SER A 448 -20.14 29.04 -17.21
C SER A 448 -19.52 27.69 -17.53
N THR A 449 -18.73 27.59 -18.59
CA THR A 449 -17.91 26.40 -18.87
C THR A 449 -16.69 26.75 -19.71
N ALA A 450 -15.61 25.98 -19.52
CA ALA A 450 -14.43 26.00 -20.37
C ALA A 450 -14.58 25.09 -21.62
N ASP A 451 -15.60 24.23 -21.64
CA ASP A 451 -15.84 23.33 -22.77
C ASP A 451 -16.41 24.10 -23.98
N PRO A 452 -16.06 23.74 -25.23
CA PRO A 452 -16.57 24.41 -26.40
C PRO A 452 -18.07 24.13 -26.60
N VAL A 453 -18.91 25.16 -26.44
CA VAL A 453 -20.38 25.06 -26.60
C VAL A 453 -20.93 25.72 -27.87
N PHE A 454 -20.08 26.19 -28.78
CA PHE A 454 -20.47 26.78 -30.06
C PHE A 454 -19.76 26.06 -31.21
N ARG A 455 -20.45 25.89 -32.35
CA ARG A 455 -19.81 25.51 -33.62
C ARG A 455 -19.52 26.72 -34.49
N LEU A 456 -20.28 27.81 -34.37
CA LEU A 456 -20.04 29.04 -35.13
C LEU A 456 -18.72 29.70 -34.69
N GLU A 457 -17.84 29.95 -35.66
CA GLU A 457 -16.46 30.38 -35.41
C GLU A 457 -16.38 31.70 -34.63
N ASP A 458 -17.21 32.69 -34.98
CA ASP A 458 -17.24 33.99 -34.30
C ASP A 458 -17.63 33.87 -32.82
N LYS A 459 -18.64 33.05 -32.51
CA LYS A 459 -19.11 32.83 -31.12
C LYS A 459 -18.11 31.99 -30.33
N ARG A 460 -17.50 30.99 -30.96
CA ARG A 460 -16.45 30.16 -30.37
C ARG A 460 -15.20 30.98 -30.03
N ALA A 461 -14.79 31.89 -30.92
CA ALA A 461 -13.68 32.80 -30.67
C ALA A 461 -13.99 33.76 -29.51
N ALA A 462 -15.20 34.34 -29.48
CA ALA A 462 -15.64 35.21 -28.39
C ALA A 462 -15.72 34.47 -27.03
N HIS A 463 -16.12 33.20 -27.03
CA HIS A 463 -16.13 32.35 -25.82
C HIS A 463 -14.70 32.07 -25.35
N ALA A 464 -13.81 31.65 -26.25
CA ALA A 464 -12.40 31.39 -25.93
C ALA A 464 -11.69 32.64 -25.36
N GLU A 465 -11.97 33.83 -25.89
CA GLU A 465 -11.36 35.08 -25.42
C GLU A 465 -11.84 35.50 -24.02
N ARG A 466 -13.07 35.14 -23.63
CA ARG A 466 -13.73 35.62 -22.40
C ARG A 466 -13.97 34.52 -21.37
N THR A 467 -13.30 33.36 -21.49
CA THR A 467 -13.56 32.19 -20.64
C THR A 467 -13.30 32.51 -19.17
N SER A 468 -14.31 32.32 -18.32
CA SER A 468 -14.22 32.42 -16.86
C SER A 468 -13.84 31.06 -16.23
N PRO A 469 -13.07 31.00 -15.12
CA PRO A 469 -12.73 29.74 -14.46
C PRO A 469 -13.98 28.96 -14.00
N ASP A 470 -14.02 27.67 -14.33
CA ASP A 470 -15.12 26.75 -14.02
C ASP A 470 -15.29 26.60 -12.49
N SER A 471 -16.47 26.95 -11.98
CA SER A 471 -16.84 26.71 -10.58
C SER A 471 -17.68 25.43 -10.50
N ARG A 472 -17.02 24.33 -10.15
CA ARG A 472 -17.65 23.01 -9.97
C ARG A 472 -18.45 22.86 -8.67
N ALA A 473 -18.79 23.97 -8.00
CA ALA A 473 -19.53 23.96 -6.75
C ALA A 473 -20.65 25.03 -6.72
N ARG A 474 -21.76 24.71 -6.03
CA ARG A 474 -22.90 25.61 -5.76
C ARG A 474 -22.91 26.00 -4.30
N PHE A 475 -23.06 27.28 -4.00
CA PHE A 475 -23.22 27.74 -2.62
C PHE A 475 -24.63 27.48 -2.12
N ILE A 476 -24.79 27.19 -0.83
CA ILE A 476 -26.09 27.22 -0.15
C ILE A 476 -26.33 28.68 0.25
N VAL A 477 -27.47 29.27 -0.16
CA VAL A 477 -27.74 30.70 -0.01
C VAL A 477 -28.83 31.01 1.02
N ASP A 478 -29.77 30.09 1.23
CA ASP A 478 -30.77 30.17 2.30
C ASP A 478 -31.10 28.77 2.84
N VAL A 479 -31.48 28.67 4.12
CA VAL A 479 -32.04 27.44 4.70
C VAL A 479 -33.16 27.80 5.66
N ARG A 480 -34.40 27.47 5.30
CA ARG A 480 -35.61 27.89 6.02
C ARG A 480 -36.30 26.68 6.66
N PRO A 481 -36.71 26.74 7.94
CA PRO A 481 -37.53 25.69 8.52
C PRO A 481 -38.90 25.67 7.83
N VAL A 482 -39.41 24.47 7.53
CA VAL A 482 -40.74 24.25 6.95
C VAL A 482 -41.57 23.33 7.85
N LEU A 483 -42.89 23.30 7.62
CA LEU A 483 -43.74 22.31 8.27
C LEU A 483 -43.21 20.90 7.99
N SER A 484 -43.27 20.03 9.00
CA SER A 484 -42.83 18.65 8.85
C SER A 484 -43.57 17.99 7.67
N VAL A 485 -42.81 17.47 6.72
CA VAL A 485 -43.33 16.67 5.61
C VAL A 485 -42.88 15.22 5.78
N PRO A 486 -43.62 14.25 5.24
CA PRO A 486 -43.15 12.88 5.22
C PRO A 486 -41.82 12.78 4.46
N VAL A 487 -40.82 12.11 5.05
CA VAL A 487 -39.47 11.97 4.48
C VAL A 487 -39.04 10.51 4.41
N ARG A 488 -38.26 10.14 3.40
CA ARG A 488 -37.80 8.76 3.15
C ARG A 488 -36.35 8.71 2.68
N CYS A 489 -35.71 7.56 2.91
CA CYS A 489 -34.33 7.27 2.49
C CYS A 489 -34.32 6.21 1.39
N VAL A 490 -33.29 6.23 0.54
CA VAL A 490 -32.94 5.14 -0.36
C VAL A 490 -31.43 4.86 -0.35
N THR A 491 -31.06 3.62 -0.67
CA THR A 491 -29.66 3.19 -0.86
C THR A 491 -29.45 2.75 -2.30
N VAL A 492 -28.28 3.06 -2.85
CA VAL A 492 -27.91 2.77 -4.25
C VAL A 492 -26.61 1.95 -4.34
N ASP A 493 -26.45 1.22 -5.42
CA ASP A 493 -25.37 0.26 -5.69
C ASP A 493 -24.07 0.84 -6.28
N ASN A 494 -23.81 2.15 -6.22
CA ASN A 494 -22.54 2.74 -6.70
C ASN A 494 -21.50 2.88 -5.58
N PRO A 495 -20.17 2.75 -5.84
CA PRO A 495 -19.11 2.68 -4.83
C PRO A 495 -19.16 3.75 -3.75
N ASP A 496 -19.49 4.99 -4.12
CA ASP A 496 -19.53 6.14 -3.22
C ASP A 496 -20.82 6.19 -2.38
N HIS A 497 -21.81 5.34 -2.69
CA HIS A 497 -23.15 5.36 -2.12
C HIS A 497 -23.85 6.74 -2.21
N LEU A 498 -23.45 7.53 -3.22
CA LEU A 498 -23.98 8.86 -3.53
C LEU A 498 -24.98 8.74 -4.67
N TYR A 499 -26.22 9.16 -4.48
CA TYR A 499 -27.17 9.35 -5.56
C TYR A 499 -27.48 10.84 -5.74
N LEU A 500 -27.84 11.22 -6.96
CA LEU A 500 -28.24 12.57 -7.29
C LEU A 500 -29.67 12.81 -6.79
N ALA A 501 -29.90 13.92 -6.10
CA ALA A 501 -31.23 14.32 -5.64
C ALA A 501 -31.56 15.76 -6.08
N GLY A 502 -32.85 15.99 -6.35
CA GLY A 502 -33.37 17.26 -6.84
C GLY A 502 -33.12 17.50 -8.32
N ARG A 503 -33.79 18.52 -8.89
CA ARG A 503 -33.61 18.93 -10.30
C ARG A 503 -32.19 19.43 -10.61
N SER A 504 -31.45 19.77 -9.57
CA SER A 504 -30.06 20.23 -9.63
C SER A 504 -29.02 19.14 -9.38
N MET A 505 -29.44 17.88 -9.16
CA MET A 505 -28.60 16.68 -9.10
C MET A 505 -27.47 16.73 -8.03
N ILE A 506 -27.82 16.64 -6.73
CA ILE A 506 -26.91 16.88 -5.58
C ILE A 506 -26.58 15.58 -4.76
N PRO A 507 -25.32 15.32 -4.29
CA PRO A 507 -24.88 14.06 -3.58
C PRO A 507 -24.80 14.07 -2.00
N THR A 508 -24.80 12.89 -1.28
CA THR A 508 -24.93 12.72 0.24
C THR A 508 -24.20 11.48 0.98
N HIS A 509 -23.79 11.46 2.30
CA HIS A 509 -22.98 10.35 3.04
C HIS A 509 -23.38 9.85 4.53
N ASN A 510 -22.75 8.80 5.23
CA ASN A 510 -22.94 8.32 6.68
C ASN A 510 -21.97 7.22 7.39
N SER A 511 -21.67 7.27 8.74
CA SER A 511 -21.53 6.11 9.76
C SER A 511 -21.34 6.41 11.32
N THR A 512 -21.43 5.44 12.30
CA THR A 512 -21.61 5.67 13.81
C THR A 512 -21.03 4.74 14.96
N ALA A 513 -20.40 3.56 14.75
CA ALA A 513 -20.23 2.55 15.85
C ALA A 513 -19.02 2.71 16.80
N SER A 514 -17.94 3.34 16.35
CA SER A 514 -16.66 3.52 17.07
C SER A 514 -16.76 4.38 18.33
N MET A 515 -17.75 5.26 18.36
CA MET A 515 -17.97 6.25 19.41
C MET A 515 -18.47 5.65 20.73
N ASP A 516 -19.15 4.50 20.69
CA ASP A 516 -19.71 3.86 21.89
C ASP A 516 -18.63 3.28 22.81
N PHE A 517 -17.55 2.74 22.23
CA PHE A 517 -16.42 2.23 23.00
C PHE A 517 -15.69 3.36 23.75
N ALA A 518 -15.44 4.48 23.07
CA ALA A 518 -14.83 5.66 23.70
C ALA A 518 -15.75 6.28 24.77
N ARG A 519 -17.07 6.29 24.54
CA ARG A 519 -18.06 6.75 25.53
C ARG A 519 -17.99 5.93 26.81
N ASN A 520 -18.05 4.61 26.71
CA ASN A 520 -18.05 3.74 27.88
C ASN A 520 -16.72 3.81 28.65
N ALA A 521 -15.58 3.82 27.95
CA ALA A 521 -14.26 3.94 28.58
C ALA A 521 -14.09 5.27 29.34
N ALA A 522 -14.44 6.39 28.73
CA ALA A 522 -14.24 7.70 29.35
C ALA A 522 -15.30 8.05 30.40
N ILE A 523 -16.59 7.85 30.11
CA ILE A 523 -17.68 8.34 30.98
C ILE A 523 -18.00 7.32 32.08
N ARG A 524 -18.04 6.01 31.78
CA ARG A 524 -18.43 4.99 32.77
C ARG A 524 -17.26 4.44 33.55
N ALA A 525 -16.11 4.25 32.91
CA ALA A 525 -14.92 3.70 33.55
C ALA A 525 -13.91 4.78 33.99
N ASN A 526 -14.17 6.06 33.68
CA ASN A 526 -13.29 7.19 33.99
C ASN A 526 -11.84 6.99 33.49
N GLN A 527 -11.68 6.39 32.32
CA GLN A 527 -10.39 6.12 31.69
C GLN A 527 -10.14 7.07 30.51
N ALA A 528 -8.97 7.72 30.52
CA ALA A 528 -8.64 8.73 29.53
C ALA A 528 -8.66 8.15 28.10
N SER A 529 -9.48 8.74 27.23
CA SER A 529 -9.70 8.25 25.86
C SER A 529 -9.53 9.37 24.85
N ALA A 530 -8.96 9.07 23.67
CA ALA A 530 -8.78 10.03 22.59
C ALA A 530 -9.49 9.57 21.31
N ILE A 531 -10.24 10.45 20.67
CA ILE A 531 -10.88 10.23 19.38
C ILE A 531 -10.21 11.15 18.35
N PHE A 532 -9.55 10.56 17.37
CA PHE A 532 -9.07 11.22 16.16
C PHE A 532 -10.10 11.00 15.05
N SER A 533 -10.91 12.01 14.80
CA SER A 533 -11.99 11.97 13.82
C SER A 533 -11.58 12.71 12.56
N LEU A 534 -11.43 11.96 11.47
CA LEU A 534 -11.08 12.46 10.15
C LEU A 534 -12.31 12.75 9.30
N GLU A 535 -13.47 12.21 9.69
CA GLU A 535 -14.76 12.42 9.00
C GLU A 535 -15.68 13.41 9.73
N MET A 536 -15.82 13.29 11.06
CA MET A 536 -16.82 14.02 11.85
C MET A 536 -16.22 15.16 12.69
N SER A 537 -16.94 16.27 12.84
CA SER A 537 -16.51 17.40 13.69
C SER A 537 -16.64 17.10 15.19
N LYS A 538 -15.87 17.81 16.04
CA LYS A 538 -15.97 17.71 17.51
C LYS A 538 -17.39 17.92 18.02
N VAL A 539 -18.12 18.87 17.46
CA VAL A 539 -19.50 19.19 17.87
C VAL A 539 -20.44 18.03 17.55
N GLU A 540 -20.29 17.41 16.38
CA GLU A 540 -21.11 16.26 16.00
C GLU A 540 -20.87 15.07 16.92
N ILE A 541 -19.60 14.84 17.28
CA ILE A 541 -19.21 13.79 18.21
C ILE A 541 -19.85 14.04 19.58
N VAL A 542 -19.74 15.26 20.12
CA VAL A 542 -20.35 15.62 21.42
C VAL A 542 -21.87 15.48 21.39
N MET A 543 -22.55 15.90 20.31
CA MET A 543 -24.00 15.73 20.19
C MET A 543 -24.44 14.27 20.22
N ARG A 544 -23.70 13.38 19.54
CA ARG A 544 -23.99 11.94 19.55
C ARG A 544 -23.69 11.32 20.91
N LEU A 545 -22.63 11.74 21.61
CA LEU A 545 -22.34 11.31 22.98
C LEU A 545 -23.45 11.74 23.95
N LEU A 546 -23.93 12.98 23.84
CA LEU A 546 -25.05 13.48 24.64
C LEU A 546 -26.35 12.72 24.34
N SER A 547 -26.62 12.42 23.07
CA SER A 547 -27.80 11.63 22.66
C SER A 547 -27.79 10.24 23.28
N ALA A 548 -26.63 9.59 23.17
CA ALA A 548 -26.38 8.27 23.70
C ALA A 548 -26.57 8.19 25.22
N GLU A 549 -25.98 9.14 25.96
CA GLU A 549 -25.95 9.11 27.43
C GLU A 549 -27.26 9.61 28.03
N ALA A 550 -27.78 10.74 27.56
CA ALA A 550 -29.04 11.30 28.04
C ALA A 550 -30.28 10.53 27.56
N ARG A 551 -30.10 9.57 26.63
CA ARG A 551 -31.17 8.82 25.95
C ARG A 551 -32.20 9.74 25.30
N VAL A 552 -31.72 10.89 24.84
CA VAL A 552 -32.53 11.85 24.09
C VAL A 552 -32.23 11.61 22.61
N PRO A 553 -33.23 11.39 21.76
CA PRO A 553 -32.99 11.14 20.34
C PRO A 553 -32.15 12.24 19.69
N LEU A 554 -31.19 11.85 18.84
CA LEU A 554 -30.22 12.79 18.27
C LEU A 554 -30.90 13.93 17.52
N HIS A 555 -32.02 13.62 16.85
CA HIS A 555 -32.81 14.61 16.12
C HIS A 555 -33.43 15.68 17.04
N VAL A 556 -33.78 15.33 18.27
CA VAL A 556 -34.32 16.27 19.28
C VAL A 556 -33.21 17.19 19.79
N LEU A 557 -32.00 16.66 19.97
CA LEU A 557 -30.83 17.47 20.34
C LEU A 557 -30.39 18.41 19.22
N ARG A 558 -30.45 17.95 17.96
CA ARG A 558 -30.12 18.76 16.78
C ARG A 558 -31.18 19.83 16.48
N SER A 559 -32.45 19.54 16.74
CA SER A 559 -33.55 20.49 16.51
C SER A 559 -33.67 21.56 17.61
N GLY A 560 -33.12 21.30 18.80
CA GLY A 560 -33.22 22.20 19.96
C GLY A 560 -34.61 22.24 20.61
N GLN A 561 -35.56 21.45 20.11
CA GLN A 561 -36.91 21.32 20.66
C GLN A 561 -36.92 20.32 21.82
N LEU A 562 -36.16 20.64 22.86
CA LEU A 562 -36.07 19.83 24.07
C LEU A 562 -37.27 20.11 24.95
N SER A 563 -37.98 19.05 25.33
CA SER A 563 -38.97 19.14 26.39
C SER A 563 -38.28 19.48 27.72
N ASP A 564 -39.04 19.97 28.71
CA ASP A 564 -38.50 20.21 30.05
C ASP A 564 -37.88 18.92 30.66
N ASP A 565 -38.43 17.75 30.30
CA ASP A 565 -37.90 16.44 30.69
C ASP A 565 -36.58 16.13 29.98
N ASP A 566 -36.45 16.41 28.69
CA ASP A 566 -35.19 16.19 27.94
C ASP A 566 -34.08 17.15 28.40
N TRP A 567 -34.43 18.40 28.70
CA TRP A 567 -33.52 19.35 29.35
C TRP A 567 -33.05 18.83 30.71
N THR A 568 -33.96 18.22 31.48
CA THR A 568 -33.61 17.62 32.78
C THR A 568 -32.68 16.42 32.61
N LYS A 569 -32.91 15.55 31.61
CA LYS A 569 -32.03 14.42 31.29
C LYS A 569 -30.64 14.87 30.85
N LEU A 570 -30.56 15.89 29.99
CA LEU A 570 -29.29 16.46 29.54
C LEU A 570 -28.52 17.11 30.67
N ALA A 571 -29.18 17.94 31.48
CA ALA A 571 -28.54 18.62 32.60
C ALA A 571 -27.93 17.63 33.60
N ARG A 572 -28.57 16.47 33.81
CA ARG A 572 -28.04 15.38 34.65
C ARG A 572 -26.77 14.76 34.06
N CYS A 573 -26.76 14.47 32.76
CA CYS A 573 -25.60 13.81 32.11
C CYS A 573 -24.46 14.78 31.77
N MET A 574 -24.74 16.08 31.67
CA MET A 574 -23.75 17.10 31.31
C MET A 574 -22.60 17.18 32.32
N GLY A 575 -22.90 16.97 33.61
CA GLY A 575 -21.87 16.91 34.66
C GLY A 575 -20.91 15.74 34.44
N GLU A 576 -21.46 14.54 34.24
CA GLU A 576 -20.68 13.31 34.00
C GLU A 576 -19.83 13.40 32.73
N ILE A 577 -20.38 13.94 31.64
CA ILE A 577 -19.64 14.11 30.37
C ILE A 577 -18.56 15.19 30.49
N SER A 578 -18.81 16.28 31.22
CA SER A 578 -17.84 17.37 31.40
C SER A 578 -16.66 16.97 32.28
N GLU A 579 -16.86 16.05 33.22
CA GLU A 579 -15.79 15.54 34.08
C GLU A 579 -15.04 14.35 33.45
N ALA A 580 -15.62 13.70 32.43
CA ALA A 580 -15.02 12.56 31.77
C ALA A 580 -13.73 12.94 30.99
N PRO A 581 -12.64 12.15 31.09
CA PRO A 581 -11.36 12.40 30.42
C PRO A 581 -11.40 12.00 28.93
N LEU A 582 -12.30 12.58 28.14
CA LEU A 582 -12.46 12.32 26.71
C LEU A 582 -11.89 13.47 25.85
N PHE A 583 -10.88 13.17 25.04
CA PHE A 583 -10.23 14.14 24.15
C PHE A 583 -10.64 13.90 22.70
N VAL A 584 -11.05 14.95 21.98
CA VAL A 584 -11.46 14.83 20.57
C VAL A 584 -10.63 15.77 19.70
N ASP A 585 -10.08 15.22 18.62
CA ASP A 585 -9.38 15.93 17.57
C ASP A 585 -10.06 15.69 16.23
N ASP A 586 -10.52 16.76 15.57
CA ASP A 586 -11.22 16.73 14.29
C ASP A 586 -10.38 17.34 13.15
N THR A 587 -9.06 17.36 13.30
CA THR A 587 -8.16 17.82 12.23
C THR A 587 -8.31 16.89 11.01
N PRO A 588 -8.66 17.41 9.81
CA PRO A 588 -8.83 16.58 8.62
C PRO A 588 -7.48 16.07 8.10
N SER A 589 -7.49 14.91 7.44
CA SER A 589 -6.35 14.37 6.69
C SER A 589 -5.04 14.22 7.49
N MET A 590 -5.13 13.95 8.80
CA MET A 590 -3.95 13.78 9.65
C MET A 590 -3.03 12.65 9.18
N ASN A 591 -1.73 12.90 9.26
CA ASN A 591 -0.72 11.88 9.09
C ASN A 591 -0.48 11.11 10.41
N LEU A 592 0.16 9.94 10.31
CA LEU A 592 0.44 9.10 11.47
C LEU A 592 1.39 9.77 12.50
N MET A 593 2.32 10.61 12.05
CA MET A 593 3.30 11.27 12.93
C MET A 593 2.63 12.31 13.84
N GLU A 594 1.67 13.05 13.32
CA GLU A 594 0.85 13.99 14.08
C GLU A 594 -0.01 13.27 15.12
N ILE A 595 -0.69 12.18 14.71
CA ILE A 595 -1.47 11.35 15.64
C ILE A 595 -0.57 10.82 16.75
N ARG A 596 0.63 10.31 16.40
CA ARG A 596 1.63 9.83 17.35
C ARG A 596 2.08 10.92 18.33
N ALA A 597 2.43 12.10 17.84
CA ALA A 597 2.87 13.22 18.67
C ALA A 597 1.78 13.67 19.66
N LYS A 598 0.53 13.78 19.19
CA LYS A 598 -0.61 14.15 20.04
C LYS A 598 -0.94 13.06 21.06
N ALA A 599 -0.94 11.78 20.66
CA ALA A 599 -1.16 10.64 21.55
C ALA A 599 -0.11 10.58 22.66
N ARG A 600 1.18 10.72 22.34
CA ARG A 600 2.27 10.78 23.34
C ARG A 600 2.07 11.92 24.35
N ARG A 601 1.71 13.11 23.86
CA ARG A 601 1.46 14.28 24.73
C ARG A 601 0.29 14.05 25.68
N LEU A 602 -0.77 13.40 25.21
CA LEU A 602 -1.93 13.03 26.04
C LEU A 602 -1.57 11.94 27.05
N LYS A 603 -0.79 10.91 26.65
CA LYS A 603 -0.31 9.87 27.55
C LYS A 603 0.49 10.44 28.72
N GLN A 604 1.41 11.36 28.45
CA GLN A 604 2.24 11.98 29.49
C GLN A 604 1.44 12.84 30.48
N LYS A 605 0.41 13.55 30.00
CA LYS A 605 -0.36 14.50 30.83
C LYS A 605 -1.56 13.89 31.55
N HIS A 606 -2.22 12.92 30.92
CA HIS A 606 -3.53 12.41 31.33
C HIS A 606 -3.60 10.87 31.39
N ASP A 607 -2.47 10.16 31.25
CA ASP A 607 -2.38 8.70 31.25
C ASP A 607 -3.41 8.02 30.32
N LEU A 608 -3.35 8.38 29.04
CA LEU A 608 -4.20 7.87 27.97
C LEU A 608 -4.31 6.32 28.00
N LYS A 609 -5.55 5.83 28.00
CA LYS A 609 -5.92 4.41 28.08
C LYS A 609 -6.57 3.87 26.81
N LEU A 610 -7.13 4.69 25.93
CA LEU A 610 -7.76 4.25 24.67
C LEU A 610 -7.57 5.29 23.57
N ILE A 611 -7.29 4.84 22.35
CA ILE A 611 -7.26 5.67 21.14
C ILE A 611 -8.28 5.13 20.13
N VAL A 612 -9.06 6.02 19.52
CA VAL A 612 -9.96 5.71 18.40
C VAL A 612 -9.58 6.57 17.20
N VAL A 613 -9.45 5.96 16.03
CA VAL A 613 -9.15 6.64 14.75
C VAL A 613 -10.27 6.34 13.75
N ASP A 614 -10.99 7.38 13.31
CA ASP A 614 -12.20 7.26 12.49
C ASP A 614 -12.11 8.12 11.21
N TYR A 615 -11.94 7.56 10.00
CA TYR A 615 -11.65 6.16 9.65
C TYR A 615 -10.29 6.03 8.96
N LEU A 616 -9.69 4.84 9.07
CA LEU A 616 -8.33 4.51 8.63
C LEU A 616 -8.05 4.95 7.18
N GLN A 617 -9.03 4.76 6.29
CA GLN A 617 -8.95 5.14 4.88
C GLN A 617 -9.06 6.66 4.62
N LEU A 618 -9.01 7.54 5.61
CA LEU A 618 -8.84 8.99 5.41
C LEU A 618 -7.48 9.51 5.88
N MET A 619 -6.68 8.66 6.52
CA MET A 619 -5.31 9.01 6.85
C MET A 619 -4.50 9.17 5.56
N THR A 620 -3.53 10.07 5.62
CA THR A 620 -2.59 10.32 4.53
C THR A 620 -1.19 9.85 4.92
N SER A 621 -0.50 9.17 4.01
CA SER A 621 0.92 8.88 4.16
C SER A 621 1.77 9.98 3.51
N PRO A 622 2.80 10.52 4.18
CA PRO A 622 3.74 11.47 3.57
C PRO A 622 4.64 10.80 2.51
N LYS A 623 4.75 9.46 2.51
CA LYS A 623 5.40 8.71 1.43
C LYS A 623 4.42 8.51 0.28
N ARG A 624 4.81 8.93 -0.92
CA ARG A 624 4.14 8.53 -2.18
C ARG A 624 4.17 6.99 -2.25
N THR A 625 3.04 6.36 -2.00
CA THR A 625 2.84 4.93 -2.14
C THR A 625 2.05 4.68 -3.41
N GLU A 626 2.44 3.67 -4.18
CA GLU A 626 1.92 3.45 -5.53
C GLU A 626 0.51 2.81 -5.54
N SER A 627 0.11 2.20 -4.44
CA SER A 627 -1.21 1.57 -4.26
C SER A 627 -1.83 1.93 -2.92
N ARG A 628 -3.13 2.23 -2.92
CA ARG A 628 -3.91 2.54 -1.71
C ARG A 628 -3.86 1.39 -0.70
N GLN A 629 -3.75 0.16 -1.17
CA GLN A 629 -3.65 -1.03 -0.30
C GLN A 629 -2.34 -1.04 0.49
N GLN A 630 -1.24 -0.65 -0.14
CA GLN A 630 0.06 -0.53 0.51
C GLN A 630 0.07 0.61 1.52
N GLU A 631 -0.56 1.74 1.16
CA GLU A 631 -0.74 2.86 2.07
C GLU A 631 -1.51 2.45 3.34
N VAL A 632 -2.63 1.72 3.17
CA VAL A 632 -3.44 1.23 4.29
C VAL A 632 -2.68 0.20 5.14
N ALA A 633 -1.88 -0.69 4.52
CA ALA A 633 -1.03 -1.63 5.25
C ALA A 633 0.05 -0.91 6.08
N ASP A 634 0.73 0.09 5.50
CA ASP A 634 1.71 0.90 6.21
C ASP A 634 1.08 1.69 7.37
N LEU A 635 -0.12 2.24 7.17
CA LEU A 635 -0.89 2.92 8.20
C LEU A 635 -1.29 1.96 9.34
N SER A 636 -1.78 0.76 8.99
CA SER A 636 -2.14 -0.29 9.96
C SER A 636 -0.94 -0.71 10.83
N ARG A 637 0.21 -1.01 10.20
CA ARG A 637 1.47 -1.29 10.91
C ARG A 637 1.90 -0.13 11.79
N GLY A 638 1.81 1.08 11.26
CA GLY A 638 2.14 2.31 11.98
C GLY A 638 1.29 2.54 13.23
N LEU A 639 0.00 2.23 13.16
CA LEU A 639 -0.94 2.26 14.30
C LEU A 639 -0.66 1.13 15.30
N LYS A 640 -0.26 -0.06 14.83
CA LYS A 640 0.15 -1.15 15.73
C LYS A 640 1.42 -0.79 16.53
N LEU A 641 2.39 -0.16 15.88
CA LEU A 641 3.60 0.34 16.55
C LEU A 641 3.23 1.45 17.55
N LEU A 642 2.34 2.37 17.18
CA LEU A 642 1.82 3.39 18.08
C LEU A 642 1.15 2.77 19.32
N ALA A 643 0.32 1.73 19.14
CA ALA A 643 -0.36 1.06 20.23
C ALA A 643 0.63 0.49 21.26
N LYS A 644 1.68 -0.18 20.78
CA LYS A 644 2.75 -0.74 21.64
C LYS A 644 3.55 0.36 22.34
N GLU A 645 3.90 1.39 21.61
CA GLU A 645 4.74 2.49 22.09
C GLU A 645 4.04 3.34 23.17
N VAL A 646 2.75 3.60 23.00
CA VAL A 646 1.95 4.37 23.96
C VAL A 646 1.35 3.47 25.05
N GLU A 647 1.52 2.15 24.94
CA GLU A 647 0.93 1.14 25.82
C GLU A 647 -0.58 1.36 26.01
N CYS A 648 -1.30 1.50 24.88
CA CYS A 648 -2.76 1.66 24.87
C CYS A 648 -3.38 0.87 23.71
N PRO A 649 -4.62 0.39 23.83
CA PRO A 649 -5.37 -0.15 22.72
C PRO A 649 -5.69 0.97 21.72
N VAL A 650 -5.49 0.69 20.44
CA VAL A 650 -5.84 1.57 19.32
C VAL A 650 -6.95 0.92 18.52
N ILE A 651 -8.11 1.59 18.44
CA ILE A 651 -9.24 1.20 17.61
C ILE A 651 -9.15 1.96 16.28
N ALA A 652 -9.03 1.22 15.18
CA ALA A 652 -9.08 1.77 13.83
C ALA A 652 -10.41 1.38 13.17
N VAL A 653 -11.19 2.38 12.75
CA VAL A 653 -12.43 2.16 12.00
C VAL A 653 -12.08 1.91 10.54
N SER A 654 -12.64 0.85 9.96
CA SER A 654 -12.45 0.50 8.56
C SER A 654 -13.78 0.19 7.88
N GLN A 655 -13.93 0.56 6.62
CA GLN A 655 -15.11 0.18 5.83
C GLN A 655 -14.93 -1.22 5.20
N LEU A 656 -16.02 -1.98 5.11
CA LEU A 656 -16.05 -3.28 4.42
C LEU A 656 -16.33 -3.15 2.92
N ASN A 657 -15.73 -4.04 2.14
CA ASN A 657 -16.03 -4.23 0.73
C ASN A 657 -17.46 -4.78 0.53
N ARG A 658 -17.88 -4.96 -0.74
CA ARG A 658 -19.24 -5.43 -1.11
C ARG A 658 -19.38 -6.94 -1.24
N GLY A 659 -18.32 -7.70 -0.94
CA GLY A 659 -18.32 -9.16 -1.00
C GLY A 659 -19.48 -9.84 -0.25
N PRO A 660 -19.86 -9.40 0.97
CA PRO A 660 -20.97 -10.00 1.71
C PRO A 660 -22.32 -9.91 0.97
N GLU A 661 -22.55 -8.86 0.18
CA GLU A 661 -23.85 -8.63 -0.50
C GLU A 661 -24.10 -9.59 -1.65
N GLN A 662 -23.03 -10.14 -2.24
CA GLN A 662 -23.10 -11.06 -3.37
C GLN A 662 -23.25 -12.51 -2.93
N ARG A 663 -23.00 -12.82 -1.64
CA ARG A 663 -23.10 -14.17 -1.09
C ARG A 663 -24.52 -14.47 -0.64
N THR A 664 -24.87 -15.76 -0.67
CA THR A 664 -26.12 -16.27 -0.08
C THR A 664 -26.15 -16.02 1.44
N ASP A 665 -25.00 -16.17 2.10
CA ASP A 665 -24.80 -15.74 3.49
C ASP A 665 -24.18 -14.33 3.51
N LYS A 666 -25.00 -13.36 3.91
CA LYS A 666 -24.67 -11.93 3.94
C LYS A 666 -23.91 -11.52 5.21
N ARG A 667 -23.57 -12.47 6.09
CA ARG A 667 -22.66 -12.20 7.22
C ARG A 667 -21.28 -11.78 6.68
N PRO A 668 -20.71 -10.66 7.17
CA PRO A 668 -19.36 -10.26 6.84
C PRO A 668 -18.33 -11.20 7.46
N GLN A 669 -17.25 -11.43 6.73
CA GLN A 669 -16.13 -12.30 7.05
C GLN A 669 -14.82 -11.50 6.98
N LEU A 670 -13.73 -12.03 7.54
CA LEU A 670 -12.41 -11.37 7.48
C LEU A 670 -12.00 -11.05 6.04
N SER A 671 -12.42 -11.86 5.08
CA SER A 671 -12.18 -11.66 3.66
C SER A 671 -12.80 -10.38 3.09
N ASP A 672 -13.73 -9.75 3.81
CA ASP A 672 -14.51 -8.59 3.36
C ASP A 672 -13.92 -7.27 3.86
N LEU A 673 -13.00 -7.34 4.81
CA LEU A 673 -12.03 -6.27 5.09
C LEU A 673 -10.98 -6.15 3.98
N ARG A 674 -10.86 -7.17 3.13
CA ARG A 674 -9.83 -7.25 2.10
C ARG A 674 -10.30 -6.58 0.83
N GLU A 675 -9.51 -5.63 0.33
CA GLU A 675 -9.41 -5.43 -1.12
C GLU A 675 -8.42 -6.44 -1.76
N SER A 676 -7.73 -7.26 -0.95
CA SER A 676 -6.65 -8.15 -1.38
C SER A 676 -7.14 -9.46 -2.00
N GLY A 677 -6.44 -9.92 -3.04
CA GLY A 677 -6.80 -11.14 -3.76
C GLY A 677 -6.18 -12.42 -3.22
N CYS A 678 -6.65 -13.53 -3.75
CA CYS A 678 -6.35 -14.89 -3.28
C CYS A 678 -5.77 -15.74 -4.42
N LEU A 679 -5.13 -16.85 -4.04
CA LEU A 679 -4.47 -17.80 -4.94
C LEU A 679 -5.13 -19.18 -4.86
N THR A 680 -4.96 -20.04 -5.87
CA THR A 680 -5.51 -21.40 -5.82
C THR A 680 -4.65 -22.38 -5.01
N ALA A 681 -5.21 -23.53 -4.61
CA ALA A 681 -4.48 -24.59 -3.89
C ALA A 681 -3.22 -25.07 -4.62
N GLU A 682 -3.28 -25.10 -5.95
CA GLU A 682 -2.22 -25.60 -6.84
C GLU A 682 -1.05 -24.61 -6.97
N THR A 683 -1.19 -23.39 -6.45
CA THR A 683 -0.12 -22.40 -6.47
C THR A 683 1.05 -22.86 -5.62
N ARG A 684 2.23 -22.90 -6.24
CA ARG A 684 3.49 -23.44 -5.74
C ARG A 684 4.38 -22.32 -5.19
N LEU A 685 4.60 -22.32 -3.88
CA LEU A 685 5.44 -21.36 -3.16
C LEU A 685 6.91 -21.76 -3.18
N LEU A 686 7.80 -20.81 -3.43
CA LEU A 686 9.24 -21.05 -3.39
C LEU A 686 9.79 -20.92 -1.96
N ARG A 687 10.25 -22.04 -1.38
CA ARG A 687 10.81 -22.08 -0.03
C ARG A 687 12.25 -21.59 -0.01
N ALA A 688 12.63 -20.85 1.04
CA ALA A 688 13.99 -20.34 1.21
C ALA A 688 14.95 -21.35 1.85
N ASP A 689 14.46 -22.34 2.58
CA ASP A 689 15.30 -23.32 3.25
C ASP A 689 15.95 -24.33 2.30
N ASN A 690 15.21 -24.80 1.30
CA ASN A 690 15.67 -25.85 0.38
C ASN A 690 15.46 -25.50 -1.11
N ASN A 691 14.95 -24.32 -1.44
CA ASN A 691 14.59 -23.90 -2.81
C ASN A 691 13.61 -24.81 -3.54
N ALA A 692 12.95 -25.73 -2.83
CA ALA A 692 11.87 -26.52 -3.39
C ALA A 692 10.57 -25.72 -3.41
N GLU A 693 9.66 -26.13 -4.29
CA GLU A 693 8.30 -25.63 -4.30
C GLU A 693 7.36 -26.54 -3.54
N VAL A 694 6.44 -25.93 -2.79
CA VAL A 694 5.35 -26.60 -2.07
C VAL A 694 4.05 -25.90 -2.40
N THR A 695 2.98 -26.66 -2.64
CA THR A 695 1.68 -26.08 -2.95
C THR A 695 1.00 -25.50 -1.71
N LEU A 696 0.16 -24.48 -1.89
CA LEU A 696 -0.68 -23.96 -0.80
C LEU A 696 -1.57 -25.05 -0.19
N GLY A 697 -2.10 -25.95 -1.02
CA GLY A 697 -2.90 -27.09 -0.57
C GLY A 697 -2.13 -28.07 0.32
N GLU A 698 -0.90 -28.43 -0.06
CA GLU A 698 -0.04 -29.32 0.75
C GLU A 698 0.31 -28.68 2.11
N LEU A 699 0.60 -27.38 2.12
CA LEU A 699 0.91 -26.66 3.37
C LEU A 699 -0.28 -26.63 4.33
N LEU A 700 -1.49 -26.39 3.80
CA LEU A 700 -2.70 -26.39 4.59
C LEU A 700 -3.00 -27.79 5.13
N ALA A 701 -2.94 -28.83 4.28
CA ALA A 701 -3.17 -30.21 4.69
C ALA A 701 -2.15 -30.70 5.73
N GLY A 702 -0.90 -30.24 5.61
CA GLY A 702 0.17 -30.54 6.56
C GLY A 702 0.13 -29.71 7.85
N GLY A 703 -0.72 -28.68 7.95
CA GLY A 703 -0.77 -27.77 9.09
C GLY A 703 0.55 -27.03 9.35
N ALA A 704 1.38 -26.86 8.31
CA ALA A 704 2.71 -26.31 8.43
C ALA A 704 2.65 -24.82 8.78
N ARG A 705 3.48 -24.42 9.75
CA ARG A 705 3.61 -23.04 10.22
C ARG A 705 5.07 -22.59 10.15
N ASP A 706 5.25 -21.27 10.09
CA ASP A 706 6.56 -20.61 10.12
C ASP A 706 7.54 -21.12 9.05
N ILE A 707 7.04 -21.23 7.82
CA ILE A 707 7.78 -21.75 6.67
C ILE A 707 8.67 -20.64 6.10
N PRO A 708 9.98 -20.84 5.95
CA PRO A 708 10.85 -19.87 5.32
C PRO A 708 10.56 -19.83 3.81
N VAL A 709 10.18 -18.67 3.30
CA VAL A 709 9.88 -18.40 1.88
C VAL A 709 10.74 -17.27 1.35
N TRP A 710 10.98 -17.29 0.04
CA TRP A 710 11.66 -16.18 -0.63
C TRP A 710 10.69 -15.02 -0.87
N ALA A 711 11.10 -13.82 -0.45
CA ALA A 711 10.40 -12.56 -0.69
C ALA A 711 11.36 -11.52 -1.31
N LEU A 712 10.81 -10.43 -1.81
CA LEU A 712 11.55 -9.26 -2.29
C LEU A 712 11.58 -8.18 -1.21
N ASP A 713 12.74 -7.56 -1.01
CA ASP A 713 12.90 -6.36 -0.19
C ASP A 713 12.58 -5.06 -0.96
N GLU A 714 12.74 -3.90 -0.31
CA GLU A 714 12.51 -2.58 -0.93
C GLU A 714 13.43 -2.33 -2.15
N GLY A 715 14.60 -2.96 -2.19
CA GLY A 715 15.53 -2.90 -3.32
C GLY A 715 15.26 -3.93 -4.41
N LEU A 716 14.14 -4.66 -4.33
CA LEU A 716 13.75 -5.74 -5.24
C LEU A 716 14.79 -6.88 -5.29
N ARG A 717 15.42 -7.17 -4.15
CA ARG A 717 16.36 -8.28 -3.96
C ARG A 717 15.76 -9.37 -3.09
N TYR A 718 16.25 -10.58 -3.27
CA TYR A 718 15.78 -11.72 -2.47
C TYR A 718 16.15 -11.60 -1.00
N THR A 719 15.14 -11.73 -0.14
CA THR A 719 15.30 -11.82 1.30
C THR A 719 14.46 -12.98 1.85
N PRO A 720 15.02 -13.83 2.73
CA PRO A 720 14.25 -14.90 3.34
C PRO A 720 13.27 -14.30 4.37
N ARG A 721 12.00 -14.68 4.28
CA ARG A 721 10.95 -14.29 5.25
C ARG A 721 10.16 -15.49 5.72
N THR A 722 9.57 -15.35 6.90
CA THR A 722 8.78 -16.41 7.50
C THR A 722 7.32 -16.26 7.10
N MET A 723 6.79 -17.28 6.43
CA MET A 723 5.37 -17.48 6.20
C MET A 723 4.74 -18.18 7.40
N THR A 724 3.87 -17.50 8.13
CA THR A 724 3.31 -18.03 9.39
C THR A 724 2.33 -19.16 9.16
N HIS A 725 1.39 -19.01 8.22
CA HIS A 725 0.41 -20.04 7.87
C HIS A 725 -0.29 -19.73 6.54
N VAL A 726 -0.90 -20.77 5.97
CA VAL A 726 -1.83 -20.73 4.82
C VAL A 726 -3.23 -21.07 5.34
N PHE A 727 -4.26 -20.41 4.82
CA PHE A 727 -5.65 -20.65 5.21
C PHE A 727 -6.63 -20.50 4.03
N PRO A 728 -7.77 -21.22 4.05
CA PRO A 728 -8.78 -21.13 3.00
C PRO A 728 -9.52 -19.79 3.07
N SER A 729 -9.79 -19.19 1.91
CA SER A 729 -10.49 -17.91 1.73
C SER A 729 -11.81 -18.05 0.95
N GLY A 730 -12.35 -19.27 0.87
CA GLY A 730 -13.64 -19.60 0.25
C GLY A 730 -13.54 -19.88 -1.25
N THR A 731 -14.68 -19.80 -1.95
CA THR A 731 -14.78 -20.00 -3.40
C THR A 731 -14.92 -18.66 -4.11
N ARG A 732 -14.10 -18.41 -5.14
CA ARG A 732 -14.11 -17.16 -5.92
C ARG A 732 -13.87 -17.45 -7.39
N GLU A 733 -14.28 -16.53 -8.26
CA GLU A 733 -13.86 -16.55 -9.67
C GLU A 733 -12.34 -16.34 -9.77
N VAL A 734 -11.69 -17.22 -10.51
CA VAL A 734 -10.24 -17.23 -10.69
C VAL A 734 -9.89 -17.03 -12.16
N PHE A 735 -8.80 -16.31 -12.38
CA PHE A 735 -8.24 -16.02 -13.69
C PHE A 735 -6.85 -16.66 -13.79
N ARG A 736 -6.59 -17.30 -14.93
CA ARG A 736 -5.28 -17.81 -15.29
C ARG A 736 -4.51 -16.76 -16.08
N MET A 737 -3.39 -16.32 -15.52
CA MET A 737 -2.45 -15.43 -16.18
C MET A 737 -1.29 -16.23 -16.76
N THR A 738 -0.99 -16.04 -18.06
CA THR A 738 0.15 -16.66 -18.76
C THR A 738 1.14 -15.60 -19.22
N LEU A 739 2.43 -15.79 -18.93
CA LEU A 739 3.51 -14.88 -19.30
C LEU A 739 4.29 -15.36 -20.54
N ALA A 740 5.08 -14.48 -21.15
CA ALA A 740 5.85 -14.74 -22.36
C ALA A 740 6.97 -15.78 -22.15
N SER A 741 7.49 -15.90 -20.91
CA SER A 741 8.37 -17.00 -20.52
C SER A 741 7.69 -18.38 -20.49
N GLY A 742 6.36 -18.42 -20.49
CA GLY A 742 5.54 -19.64 -20.32
C GLY A 742 5.10 -19.92 -18.88
N LYS A 743 5.51 -19.09 -17.91
CA LYS A 743 5.03 -19.16 -16.52
C LYS A 743 3.54 -18.87 -16.43
N GLN A 744 2.86 -19.55 -15.50
CA GLN A 744 1.42 -19.45 -15.29
C GLN A 744 1.08 -19.37 -13.80
N ILE A 745 0.09 -18.55 -13.46
CA ILE A 745 -0.48 -18.47 -12.12
C ILE A 745 -1.98 -18.25 -12.18
N ASP A 746 -2.68 -18.87 -11.23
CA ASP A 746 -4.13 -18.80 -11.09
C ASP A 746 -4.47 -18.00 -9.83
N ALA A 747 -5.10 -16.84 -10.02
CA ALA A 747 -5.40 -15.89 -8.95
C ALA A 747 -6.75 -15.18 -9.16
N THR A 748 -7.32 -14.58 -8.11
CA THR A 748 -8.54 -13.77 -8.22
C THR A 748 -8.25 -12.42 -8.89
N ALA A 749 -9.27 -11.77 -9.47
CA ALA A 749 -9.13 -10.49 -10.17
C ALA A 749 -8.50 -9.39 -9.30
N ASN A 750 -8.76 -9.39 -8.00
CA ASN A 750 -8.21 -8.40 -7.07
C ASN A 750 -6.80 -8.76 -6.54
N HIS A 751 -6.18 -9.86 -7.01
CA HIS A 751 -4.86 -10.26 -6.53
C HIS A 751 -3.77 -9.36 -7.15
N PRO A 752 -2.97 -8.66 -6.34
CA PRO A 752 -1.92 -7.77 -6.83
C PRO A 752 -0.71 -8.52 -7.39
N PHE A 753 -0.14 -8.00 -8.47
CA PHE A 753 1.14 -8.41 -9.05
C PHE A 753 2.06 -7.20 -9.20
N LEU A 754 3.36 -7.40 -8.98
CA LEU A 754 4.33 -6.32 -9.01
C LEU A 754 4.62 -5.90 -10.47
N THR A 755 4.26 -4.69 -10.83
CA THR A 755 4.60 -4.01 -12.09
C THR A 755 5.67 -2.93 -11.85
N PHE A 756 6.14 -2.25 -12.89
CA PHE A 756 7.08 -1.13 -12.73
C PHE A 756 6.49 0.04 -11.93
N ALA A 757 5.18 0.26 -12.04
CA ALA A 757 4.46 1.30 -11.32
C ALA A 757 3.88 0.79 -9.98
N GLY A 758 4.39 -0.33 -9.48
CA GLY A 758 3.97 -0.93 -8.21
C GLY A 758 3.01 -2.11 -8.35
N TRP A 759 2.39 -2.46 -7.23
CA TRP A 759 1.47 -3.60 -7.13
C TRP A 759 0.10 -3.27 -7.75
N VAL A 760 -0.23 -3.95 -8.84
CA VAL A 760 -1.47 -3.74 -9.60
C VAL A 760 -2.35 -5.00 -9.56
N PRO A 761 -3.66 -4.89 -9.27
CA PRO A 761 -4.58 -6.03 -9.28
C PRO A 761 -4.68 -6.71 -10.65
N LEU A 762 -4.83 -8.03 -10.67
CA LEU A 762 -4.93 -8.82 -11.90
C LEU A 762 -6.02 -8.33 -12.88
N GLY A 763 -7.16 -7.87 -12.37
CA GLY A 763 -8.28 -7.38 -13.16
C GLY A 763 -8.03 -6.04 -13.85
N GLU A 764 -7.01 -5.29 -13.42
CA GLU A 764 -6.56 -4.05 -14.06
C GLU A 764 -5.41 -4.29 -15.05
N LEU A 765 -4.81 -5.49 -15.02
CA LEU A 765 -3.74 -5.86 -15.93
C LEU A 765 -4.32 -6.26 -17.29
N ALA A 766 -3.63 -5.84 -18.34
CA ALA A 766 -3.93 -6.21 -19.72
C ALA A 766 -2.78 -7.01 -20.32
N ALA A 767 -3.07 -7.74 -21.40
CA ALA A 767 -2.02 -8.34 -22.22
C ALA A 767 -0.99 -7.27 -22.64
N ARG A 768 0.29 -7.65 -22.69
CA ARG A 768 1.48 -6.80 -22.88
C ARG A 768 1.95 -5.98 -21.67
N ALA A 769 1.20 -5.95 -20.57
CA ALA A 769 1.74 -5.40 -19.32
C ALA A 769 2.92 -6.27 -18.84
N ARG A 770 3.86 -5.67 -18.11
CA ARG A 770 5.04 -6.37 -17.59
C ARG A 770 4.98 -6.52 -16.09
N ILE A 771 5.25 -7.73 -15.60
CA ILE A 771 5.26 -8.05 -14.17
C ILE A 771 6.60 -8.64 -13.74
N ALA A 772 6.90 -8.51 -12.44
CA ALA A 772 8.15 -8.95 -11.87
C ALA A 772 8.17 -10.48 -11.69
N THR A 773 9.19 -11.09 -12.28
CA THR A 773 9.51 -12.51 -12.10
C THR A 773 10.96 -12.67 -11.64
N PRO A 774 11.36 -13.82 -11.07
CA PRO A 774 12.74 -14.10 -10.70
C PRO A 774 13.69 -14.03 -11.91
N ARG A 775 14.77 -13.25 -11.79
CA ARG A 775 15.92 -13.29 -12.70
C ARG A 775 17.00 -14.25 -12.22
N HIS A 776 17.14 -14.37 -10.90
CA HIS A 776 18.09 -15.25 -10.24
C HIS A 776 17.45 -15.81 -8.97
N VAL A 777 17.78 -17.05 -8.61
CA VAL A 777 17.36 -17.66 -7.33
C VAL A 777 18.62 -17.88 -6.48
N PRO A 778 18.69 -17.31 -5.26
CA PRO A 778 19.84 -17.50 -4.36
C PRO A 778 20.05 -18.96 -3.96
N ALA A 779 21.19 -19.25 -3.32
CA ALA A 779 21.40 -20.55 -2.69
C ALA A 779 20.40 -20.76 -1.53
N PRO A 780 19.93 -22.00 -1.30
CA PRO A 780 19.04 -22.30 -0.19
C PRO A 780 19.76 -22.05 1.14
N LEU A 781 19.00 -21.70 2.19
CA LEU A 781 19.57 -21.48 3.53
C LEU A 781 20.23 -22.76 4.09
N ALA A 782 19.69 -23.93 3.73
CA ALA A 782 20.25 -25.21 4.07
C ALA A 782 20.51 -26.03 2.80
N SER A 783 21.78 -26.30 2.52
CA SER A 783 22.16 -27.20 1.42
C SER A 783 22.56 -28.57 1.95
N ARG A 784 22.03 -29.63 1.35
CA ARG A 784 22.36 -31.02 1.68
C ARG A 784 22.95 -31.69 0.44
N PRO A 785 24.28 -31.88 0.37
CA PRO A 785 24.90 -32.55 -0.78
C PRO A 785 24.47 -34.01 -0.86
N TRP A 786 24.45 -34.54 -2.08
CA TRP A 786 24.23 -35.95 -2.37
C TRP A 786 25.54 -36.65 -2.73
N PRO A 787 25.60 -37.99 -2.71
CA PRO A 787 26.64 -38.71 -3.42
C PRO A 787 26.61 -38.34 -4.91
N GLU A 788 27.77 -38.13 -5.51
CA GLU A 788 27.87 -37.64 -6.90
C GLU A 788 27.28 -38.65 -7.89
N GLU A 789 27.43 -39.94 -7.58
CA GLU A 789 26.92 -41.06 -8.35
C GLU A 789 25.39 -41.05 -8.43
N GLU A 790 24.70 -40.65 -7.35
CA GLU A 790 23.24 -40.50 -7.34
C GLU A 790 22.81 -39.36 -8.28
N VAL A 791 23.52 -38.23 -8.26
CA VAL A 791 23.24 -37.06 -9.11
C VAL A 791 23.41 -37.40 -10.59
N VAL A 792 24.54 -38.04 -10.93
CA VAL A 792 24.87 -38.45 -12.30
C VAL A 792 23.87 -39.50 -12.81
N LEU A 793 23.55 -40.51 -12.00
CA LEU A 793 22.60 -41.55 -12.39
C LEU A 793 21.19 -40.97 -12.60
N LEU A 794 20.73 -40.09 -11.70
CA LEU A 794 19.42 -39.46 -11.81
C LEU A 794 19.29 -38.66 -13.11
N ALA A 795 20.30 -37.84 -13.44
CA ALA A 795 20.28 -36.98 -14.62
C ALA A 795 20.10 -37.78 -15.91
N HIS A 796 20.85 -38.87 -16.08
CA HIS A 796 20.75 -39.73 -17.27
C HIS A 796 19.45 -40.54 -17.30
N LEU A 797 18.96 -41.00 -16.14
CA LEU A 797 17.71 -41.74 -16.08
C LEU A 797 16.50 -40.83 -16.39
N LEU A 798 16.52 -39.58 -15.95
CA LEU A 798 15.45 -38.62 -16.23
C LEU A 798 15.31 -38.31 -17.72
N GLY A 799 16.40 -38.16 -18.46
CA GLY A 799 16.38 -38.06 -19.93
C GLY A 799 16.04 -39.40 -20.59
N ASP A 800 17.07 -40.15 -20.96
CA ASP A 800 16.97 -41.37 -21.79
C ASP A 800 16.71 -42.67 -21.01
N GLY A 801 16.50 -42.59 -19.69
CA GLY A 801 16.21 -43.77 -18.87
C GLY A 801 14.77 -44.27 -18.99
N SER A 802 14.60 -45.59 -18.87
CA SER A 802 13.31 -46.27 -18.73
C SER A 802 13.27 -47.06 -17.42
N PHE A 803 12.33 -46.71 -16.55
CA PHE A 803 12.12 -47.32 -15.23
C PHE A 803 10.63 -47.61 -14.97
N VAL A 804 9.92 -48.06 -16.00
CA VAL A 804 8.48 -48.39 -15.94
C VAL A 804 8.26 -49.70 -15.17
N ARG A 805 7.12 -49.82 -14.47
CA ARG A 805 6.79 -51.02 -13.69
C ARG A 805 6.80 -52.27 -14.57
N ARG A 806 7.27 -53.39 -14.00
CA ARG A 806 7.36 -54.73 -14.64
C ARG A 806 8.35 -54.82 -15.81
N GLN A 807 9.25 -53.85 -15.96
CA GLN A 807 10.38 -53.91 -16.88
C GLN A 807 11.69 -53.66 -16.09
N PRO A 808 12.83 -54.24 -16.51
CA PRO A 808 14.11 -53.91 -15.89
C PRO A 808 14.46 -52.46 -16.20
N ILE A 809 15.13 -51.78 -15.27
CA ILE A 809 15.60 -50.41 -15.47
C ILE A 809 16.65 -50.41 -16.59
N ARG A 810 16.49 -49.53 -17.57
CA ARG A 810 17.41 -49.42 -18.72
C ARG A 810 17.79 -47.97 -18.99
N TYR A 811 18.97 -47.79 -19.57
CA TYR A 811 19.44 -46.53 -20.13
C TYR A 811 19.99 -46.81 -21.52
N ALA A 812 19.64 -46.01 -22.53
CA ALA A 812 20.12 -46.18 -23.89
C ALA A 812 20.88 -44.93 -24.34
N SER A 813 22.03 -45.11 -24.98
CA SER A 813 22.80 -44.01 -25.58
C SER A 813 23.69 -44.50 -26.71
N CYS A 814 23.97 -43.61 -27.66
CA CYS A 814 24.99 -43.82 -28.69
C CYS A 814 26.38 -43.28 -28.27
N ASP A 815 26.45 -42.57 -27.14
CA ASP A 815 27.68 -41.96 -26.63
C ASP A 815 28.35 -42.87 -25.58
N GLU A 816 29.55 -43.34 -25.89
CA GLU A 816 30.31 -44.26 -25.03
C GLU A 816 30.72 -43.62 -23.70
N GLN A 817 30.88 -42.29 -23.64
CA GLN A 817 31.19 -41.59 -22.39
C GLN A 817 29.96 -41.56 -21.46
N ASN A 818 28.76 -41.34 -22.00
CA ASN A 818 27.52 -41.40 -21.23
C ASN A 818 27.27 -42.81 -20.69
N LEU A 819 27.50 -43.84 -21.51
CA LEU A 819 27.39 -45.24 -21.07
C LEU A 819 28.38 -45.56 -19.93
N ARG A 820 29.61 -45.03 -19.97
CA ARG A 820 30.58 -45.19 -18.89
C ARG A 820 30.15 -44.46 -17.62
N ALA A 821 29.66 -43.23 -17.73
CA ALA A 821 29.18 -42.44 -16.58
C ALA A 821 28.04 -43.16 -15.84
N VAL A 822 27.05 -43.66 -16.58
CA VAL A 822 25.95 -44.45 -15.99
C VAL A 822 26.46 -45.77 -15.41
N ALA A 823 27.42 -46.43 -16.07
CA ALA A 823 27.94 -47.70 -15.58
C ALA A 823 28.74 -47.56 -14.28
N GLU A 824 29.56 -46.52 -14.14
CA GLU A 824 30.27 -46.22 -12.89
C GLU A 824 29.30 -45.81 -11.78
N ALA A 825 28.32 -44.95 -12.09
CA ALA A 825 27.32 -44.52 -11.11
C ALA A 825 26.46 -45.70 -10.61
N ALA A 826 26.14 -46.66 -11.46
CA ALA A 826 25.39 -47.87 -11.06
C ALA A 826 26.16 -48.76 -10.06
N LYS A 827 27.51 -48.76 -10.07
CA LYS A 827 28.31 -49.53 -9.12
C LYS A 827 28.14 -49.03 -7.69
N TYR A 828 27.85 -47.74 -7.50
CA TYR A 828 27.54 -47.17 -6.18
C TYR A 828 26.35 -47.89 -5.52
N PHE A 829 25.35 -48.26 -6.32
CA PHE A 829 24.18 -49.04 -5.88
C PHE A 829 24.46 -50.55 -5.79
N GLY A 830 25.71 -50.97 -5.97
CA GLY A 830 26.12 -52.38 -6.02
C GLY A 830 25.73 -53.09 -7.31
N ILE A 831 25.14 -52.41 -8.30
CA ILE A 831 24.65 -53.02 -9.54
C ILE A 831 25.78 -53.12 -10.55
N SER A 832 25.90 -54.29 -11.19
CA SER A 832 26.76 -54.49 -12.36
C SER A 832 25.92 -54.35 -13.64
N PRO A 833 26.06 -53.25 -14.41
CA PRO A 833 25.29 -53.04 -15.64
C PRO A 833 25.59 -54.11 -16.68
N VAL A 834 24.55 -54.54 -17.39
CA VAL A 834 24.67 -55.44 -18.54
C VAL A 834 24.51 -54.64 -19.81
N ARG A 835 25.52 -54.70 -20.68
CA ARG A 835 25.48 -54.09 -22.02
C ARG A 835 24.77 -55.02 -22.99
N ASP A 836 23.73 -54.50 -23.64
CA ASP A 836 23.11 -55.11 -24.81
C ASP A 836 23.36 -54.20 -26.02
N ASP A 837 24.10 -54.71 -27.00
CA ASP A 837 24.33 -54.03 -28.26
C ASP A 837 23.28 -54.48 -29.29
N ASP A 838 22.34 -53.59 -29.62
CA ASP A 838 21.34 -53.82 -30.66
C ASP A 838 21.76 -53.11 -31.96
N ALA A 839 22.29 -53.89 -32.91
CA ALA A 839 22.73 -53.40 -34.21
C ALA A 839 21.60 -52.77 -35.06
N ALA A 840 20.32 -53.06 -34.76
CA ALA A 840 19.18 -52.50 -35.49
C ALA A 840 18.70 -51.14 -34.92
N ALA A 841 18.96 -50.87 -33.63
CA ALA A 841 18.50 -49.65 -32.95
C ALA A 841 19.51 -48.48 -33.03
N GLY A 842 20.76 -48.74 -33.42
CA GLY A 842 21.80 -47.70 -33.54
C GLY A 842 22.25 -47.09 -32.20
N ALA A 843 21.87 -47.69 -31.07
CA ALA A 843 22.21 -47.25 -29.71
C ALA A 843 22.48 -48.47 -28.81
N THR A 844 23.45 -48.35 -27.91
CA THR A 844 23.76 -49.38 -26.90
C THR A 844 22.86 -49.19 -25.68
N THR A 845 22.29 -50.28 -25.17
CA THR A 845 21.43 -50.25 -23.98
C THR A 845 22.15 -50.85 -22.77
N LEU A 846 22.19 -50.12 -21.67
CA LEU A 846 22.56 -50.62 -20.35
C LEU A 846 21.31 -51.09 -19.61
N ARG A 847 21.24 -52.39 -19.32
CA ARG A 847 20.29 -52.92 -18.33
C ARG A 847 20.94 -52.86 -16.95
N LEU A 848 20.19 -52.37 -15.97
CA LEU A 848 20.55 -52.39 -14.56
C LEU A 848 19.77 -53.54 -13.90
N PRO A 849 20.35 -54.77 -13.83
CA PRO A 849 19.65 -55.92 -13.29
C PRO A 849 19.49 -55.82 -11.78
N ALA A 850 18.36 -56.35 -11.28
CA ALA A 850 18.16 -56.48 -9.84
C ALA A 850 19.21 -57.39 -9.21
N LEU A 851 19.76 -56.97 -8.07
CA LEU A 851 20.77 -57.73 -7.32
C LEU A 851 20.28 -59.06 -6.75
N HIS A 852 18.97 -59.17 -6.54
CA HIS A 852 18.31 -60.32 -5.91
C HIS A 852 17.20 -60.84 -6.81
N GLY A 853 16.97 -62.16 -6.80
CA GLY A 853 15.90 -62.78 -7.56
C GLY A 853 14.51 -62.39 -7.03
N PRO A 854 13.44 -62.43 -7.86
CA PRO A 854 12.09 -62.07 -7.44
C PRO A 854 11.53 -62.91 -6.28
N ALA A 855 12.17 -64.02 -5.92
CA ALA A 855 11.80 -64.91 -4.82
C ALA A 855 12.27 -64.42 -3.43
N GLU A 856 13.25 -63.50 -3.34
CA GLU A 856 13.80 -63.02 -2.05
C GLU A 856 13.05 -61.82 -1.46
N GLY A 857 12.03 -61.30 -2.13
CA GLY A 857 11.17 -60.21 -1.63
C GLY A 857 11.87 -58.86 -1.41
N ARG A 858 13.18 -58.76 -1.69
CA ARG A 858 13.97 -57.52 -1.60
C ARG A 858 13.87 -56.74 -2.89
N ARG A 859 13.58 -55.45 -2.79
CA ARG A 859 13.47 -54.55 -3.94
C ARG A 859 14.86 -54.20 -4.48
N ASP A 860 14.95 -53.94 -5.78
CA ASP A 860 16.17 -53.43 -6.40
C ASP A 860 16.55 -52.06 -5.79
N PRO A 861 17.82 -51.81 -5.42
CA PRO A 861 18.19 -50.56 -4.74
C PRO A 861 17.94 -49.29 -5.56
N VAL A 862 18.14 -49.34 -6.88
CA VAL A 862 17.85 -48.18 -7.75
C VAL A 862 16.34 -47.98 -7.86
N ALA A 863 15.57 -49.07 -7.97
CA ALA A 863 14.10 -48.99 -7.94
C ALA A 863 13.55 -48.47 -6.61
N GLU A 864 14.14 -48.86 -5.48
CA GLU A 864 13.77 -48.39 -4.13
C GLU A 864 14.11 -46.91 -3.95
N TRP A 865 15.31 -46.50 -4.38
CA TRP A 865 15.73 -45.09 -4.36
C TRP A 865 14.83 -44.22 -5.25
N LEU A 866 14.55 -44.64 -6.49
CA LEU A 866 13.63 -43.94 -7.40
C LEU A 866 12.19 -43.89 -6.85
N ASP A 867 11.74 -44.90 -6.11
CA ASP A 867 10.44 -44.88 -5.42
C ASP A 867 10.42 -43.84 -4.31
N GLY A 868 11.49 -43.73 -3.52
CA GLY A 868 11.66 -42.70 -2.50
C GLY A 868 11.65 -41.28 -3.08
N LEU A 869 12.03 -41.13 -4.35
CA LEU A 869 11.95 -39.87 -5.10
C LEU A 869 10.60 -39.67 -5.84
N GLY A 870 9.70 -40.66 -5.81
CA GLY A 870 8.41 -40.63 -6.50
C GLY A 870 8.49 -40.79 -8.02
N LEU A 871 9.61 -41.28 -8.56
CA LEU A 871 9.87 -41.37 -10.01
C LEU A 871 9.61 -42.77 -10.59
N PHE A 872 9.80 -43.83 -9.81
CA PHE A 872 9.76 -45.18 -10.33
C PHE A 872 8.35 -45.53 -10.87
N GLY A 873 8.32 -46.09 -12.08
CA GLY A 873 7.08 -46.43 -12.78
C GLY A 873 6.51 -45.33 -13.67
N LEU A 874 7.02 -44.10 -13.60
CA LEU A 874 6.56 -42.98 -14.44
C LEU A 874 6.98 -43.13 -15.90
N ARG A 875 6.15 -42.63 -16.81
CA ARG A 875 6.45 -42.49 -18.25
C ARG A 875 7.12 -41.15 -18.55
N SER A 876 7.69 -41.00 -19.74
CA SER A 876 8.45 -39.81 -20.14
C SER A 876 7.71 -38.47 -19.95
N HIS A 877 6.38 -38.44 -20.16
CA HIS A 877 5.55 -37.23 -19.98
C HIS A 877 5.18 -36.95 -18.51
N GLU A 878 5.37 -37.91 -17.61
CA GLU A 878 5.05 -37.81 -16.17
C GLU A 878 6.30 -37.49 -15.33
N LYS A 879 7.51 -37.64 -15.90
CA LYS A 879 8.78 -37.38 -15.20
C LYS A 879 8.86 -35.93 -14.70
N PHE A 880 9.53 -35.71 -13.58
CA PHE A 880 9.79 -34.40 -12.97
C PHE A 880 11.14 -34.41 -12.25
N VAL A 881 11.67 -33.26 -11.85
CA VAL A 881 12.89 -33.18 -11.05
C VAL A 881 12.52 -33.28 -9.56
N PRO A 882 13.08 -34.24 -8.80
CA PRO A 882 12.78 -34.38 -7.37
C PRO A 882 13.11 -33.12 -6.55
N GLN A 883 12.28 -32.81 -5.55
CA GLN A 883 12.43 -31.61 -4.71
C GLN A 883 13.82 -31.48 -4.06
N ALA A 884 14.44 -32.60 -3.69
CA ALA A 884 15.76 -32.61 -3.06
C ALA A 884 16.88 -32.08 -3.97
N VAL A 885 16.73 -32.14 -5.30
CA VAL A 885 17.73 -31.63 -6.27
C VAL A 885 17.86 -30.11 -6.19
N PHE A 886 16.77 -29.39 -5.88
CA PHE A 886 16.79 -27.92 -5.78
C PHE A 886 17.61 -27.40 -4.58
N GLY A 887 17.74 -28.23 -3.54
CA GLY A 887 18.54 -27.96 -2.34
C GLY A 887 20.04 -28.25 -2.49
N LEU A 888 20.47 -28.84 -3.61
CA LEU A 888 21.86 -29.23 -3.82
C LEU A 888 22.80 -28.01 -3.92
N PRO A 889 24.09 -28.19 -3.56
CA PRO A 889 25.12 -27.17 -3.80
C PRO A 889 25.23 -26.84 -5.30
N LYS A 890 25.63 -25.61 -5.63
CA LYS A 890 25.76 -25.16 -7.03
C LYS A 890 26.64 -26.11 -7.87
N ALA A 891 27.69 -26.69 -7.31
CA ALA A 891 28.55 -27.66 -8.00
C ALA A 891 27.80 -28.94 -8.44
N GLN A 892 26.90 -29.46 -7.62
CA GLN A 892 26.13 -30.67 -7.95
C GLN A 892 24.96 -30.37 -8.89
N ILE A 893 24.35 -29.18 -8.78
CA ILE A 893 23.40 -28.71 -9.80
C ILE A 893 24.10 -28.57 -11.16
N THR A 894 25.34 -28.07 -11.18
CA THR A 894 26.15 -28.01 -12.40
C THR A 894 26.34 -29.41 -12.98
N SER A 895 26.70 -30.38 -12.15
CA SER A 895 26.88 -31.77 -12.58
C SER A 895 25.58 -32.38 -13.11
N PHE A 896 24.49 -32.21 -12.36
CA PHE A 896 23.15 -32.66 -12.74
C PHE A 896 22.73 -32.10 -14.11
N LEU A 897 22.78 -30.78 -14.29
CA LEU A 897 22.38 -30.13 -15.54
C LEU A 897 23.29 -30.53 -16.70
N ARG A 898 24.61 -30.63 -16.47
CA ARG A 898 25.59 -31.06 -17.48
C ARG A 898 25.32 -32.46 -18.00
N HIS A 899 24.99 -33.39 -17.11
CA HIS A 899 24.64 -34.77 -17.47
C HIS A 899 23.24 -34.89 -18.03
N LEU A 900 22.29 -34.09 -17.54
CA LEU A 900 20.93 -34.06 -18.09
C LEU A 900 20.97 -33.58 -19.54
N TRP A 901 21.70 -32.50 -19.84
CA TRP A 901 21.83 -31.99 -21.20
C TRP A 901 22.54 -32.93 -22.18
N ALA A 902 23.26 -33.95 -21.69
CA ALA A 902 23.89 -34.96 -22.54
C ALA A 902 22.86 -35.93 -23.16
N THR A 903 21.63 -35.94 -22.66
CA THR A 903 20.51 -36.77 -23.13
C THR A 903 19.73 -36.08 -24.27
N ASP A 904 18.54 -35.56 -23.99
CA ASP A 904 17.66 -34.84 -24.92
C ASP A 904 18.07 -33.36 -25.14
N GLY A 905 19.22 -32.95 -24.62
CA GLY A 905 19.76 -31.60 -24.78
C GLY A 905 20.53 -31.41 -26.08
N SER A 906 20.41 -30.22 -26.67
CA SER A 906 21.12 -29.84 -27.89
C SER A 906 21.85 -28.52 -27.69
N ALA A 907 23.09 -28.46 -28.19
CA ALA A 907 23.90 -27.25 -28.30
C ALA A 907 24.54 -27.28 -29.69
N CYS A 908 23.85 -26.69 -30.67
CA CYS A 908 24.23 -26.78 -32.07
C CYS A 908 24.49 -25.40 -32.68
N ARG A 909 25.51 -25.35 -33.55
CA ARG A 909 25.80 -24.19 -34.39
C ARG A 909 24.87 -24.21 -35.61
N ASN A 910 24.35 -23.06 -36.01
CA ASN A 910 23.52 -22.92 -37.19
C ASN A 910 24.34 -23.16 -38.47
N GLU A 911 23.67 -23.58 -39.55
CA GLU A 911 24.29 -23.87 -40.86
C GLU A 911 25.06 -22.67 -41.45
N SER A 912 24.64 -21.44 -41.12
CA SER A 912 25.32 -20.21 -41.53
C SER A 912 26.66 -19.97 -40.82
N GLY A 913 26.99 -20.76 -39.80
CA GLY A 913 28.23 -20.63 -39.04
C GLY A 913 28.32 -19.40 -38.12
N HIS A 914 27.35 -18.49 -38.14
CA HIS A 914 27.37 -17.20 -37.42
C HIS A 914 26.48 -17.18 -36.15
N GLY A 915 26.17 -18.34 -35.57
CA GLY A 915 25.36 -18.46 -34.35
C GLY A 915 24.98 -19.90 -34.05
N GLY A 916 24.10 -20.11 -33.08
CA GLY A 916 23.56 -21.41 -32.71
C GLY A 916 22.48 -21.28 -31.65
N GLY A 917 22.00 -22.41 -31.16
CA GLY A 917 21.00 -22.49 -30.10
C GLY A 917 21.37 -23.55 -29.07
N VAL A 918 21.00 -23.28 -27.82
CA VAL A 918 21.05 -24.24 -26.73
C VAL A 918 19.62 -24.48 -26.28
N TYR A 919 19.12 -25.69 -26.45
CA TYR A 919 17.77 -26.05 -26.04
C TYR A 919 17.72 -27.46 -25.46
N TYR A 920 16.66 -27.76 -24.72
CA TYR A 920 16.36 -29.09 -24.20
C TYR A 920 14.91 -29.44 -24.49
N SER A 921 14.67 -30.62 -25.04
CA SER A 921 13.32 -31.02 -25.45
C SER A 921 12.79 -32.15 -24.58
N SER A 922 11.52 -32.09 -24.18
CA SER A 922 10.90 -33.16 -23.41
C SER A 922 9.39 -33.26 -23.70
N THR A 923 8.81 -34.42 -23.41
CA THR A 923 7.35 -34.61 -23.41
C THR A 923 6.73 -34.25 -22.07
N SER A 924 7.53 -34.07 -21.01
CA SER A 924 7.06 -33.58 -19.71
C SER A 924 7.24 -32.07 -19.61
N ARG A 925 6.12 -31.34 -19.56
CA ARG A 925 6.11 -29.90 -19.29
C ARG A 925 6.68 -29.60 -17.89
N ARG A 926 6.26 -30.36 -16.87
CA ARG A 926 6.70 -30.17 -15.48
C ARG A 926 8.22 -30.27 -15.37
N MET A 927 8.83 -31.25 -16.02
CA MET A 927 10.29 -31.41 -16.03
C MET A 927 11.00 -30.19 -16.64
N LEU A 928 10.48 -29.58 -17.70
CA LEU A 928 11.08 -28.37 -18.28
C LEU A 928 10.91 -27.13 -17.40
N GLU A 929 9.76 -26.99 -16.74
CA GLU A 929 9.56 -25.95 -15.72
C GLU A 929 10.56 -26.11 -14.56
N ASP A 930 10.80 -27.35 -14.13
CA ASP A 930 11.78 -27.69 -13.10
C ASP A 930 13.22 -27.35 -13.53
N VAL A 931 13.61 -27.70 -14.76
CA VAL A 931 14.93 -27.38 -15.33
C VAL A 931 15.11 -25.88 -15.51
N SER A 932 14.08 -25.17 -15.98
CA SER A 932 14.07 -23.70 -16.09
C SER A 932 14.38 -23.05 -14.74
N ARG A 933 13.81 -23.57 -13.65
CA ARG A 933 14.09 -23.09 -12.29
C ARG A 933 15.52 -23.37 -11.84
N LEU A 934 16.08 -24.53 -12.16
CA LEU A 934 17.49 -24.83 -11.86
C LEU A 934 18.45 -23.88 -12.62
N LEU A 935 18.12 -23.49 -13.85
CA LEU A 935 18.90 -22.51 -14.63
C LEU A 935 18.92 -21.12 -13.99
N LEU A 936 17.86 -20.73 -13.27
CA LEU A 936 17.83 -19.46 -12.52
C LEU A 936 18.89 -19.38 -11.40
N ARG A 937 19.44 -20.52 -10.93
CA ARG A 937 20.61 -20.55 -10.01
C ARG A 937 21.89 -19.99 -10.63
N TYR A 938 21.91 -19.82 -11.95
CA TYR A 938 22.99 -19.24 -12.75
C TYR A 938 22.58 -17.89 -13.37
N GLY A 939 21.38 -17.41 -13.04
CA GLY A 939 20.77 -16.23 -13.66
C GLY A 939 20.53 -16.40 -15.16
N ILE A 940 20.32 -17.65 -15.61
CA ILE A 940 20.03 -18.00 -17.01
C ILE A 940 18.52 -18.05 -17.17
N THR A 941 17.97 -17.23 -18.07
CA THR A 941 16.55 -17.24 -18.39
C THR A 941 16.30 -18.16 -19.58
N ALA A 942 15.31 -19.05 -19.46
CA ALA A 942 14.93 -19.96 -20.52
C ALA A 942 13.45 -19.80 -20.89
N ARG A 943 13.13 -19.97 -22.17
CA ARG A 943 11.78 -19.86 -22.71
C ARG A 943 11.22 -21.24 -22.99
N LEU A 944 10.02 -21.49 -22.49
CA LEU A 944 9.28 -22.73 -22.78
C LEU A 944 8.43 -22.53 -24.04
N GLU A 945 8.66 -23.34 -25.07
CA GLU A 945 7.89 -23.36 -26.31
C GLU A 945 7.13 -24.68 -26.48
N VAL A 946 5.91 -24.58 -27.00
CA VAL A 946 5.05 -25.74 -27.28
C VAL A 946 5.16 -26.09 -28.76
N VAL A 947 5.67 -27.28 -29.07
CA VAL A 947 5.85 -27.76 -30.44
C VAL A 947 4.79 -28.84 -30.74
N PRO A 948 3.80 -28.57 -31.61
CA PRO A 948 2.81 -29.57 -31.99
C PRO A 948 3.42 -30.63 -32.90
N VAL A 949 3.40 -31.90 -32.47
CA VAL A 949 3.87 -33.04 -33.26
C VAL A 949 2.68 -33.76 -33.89
N ALA A 950 2.75 -34.08 -35.18
CA ALA A 950 1.63 -34.53 -36.00
C ALA A 950 0.96 -35.87 -35.60
N ARG A 951 1.45 -36.59 -34.57
CA ARG A 951 0.89 -37.86 -34.09
C ARG A 951 1.03 -38.04 -32.56
N GLN A 952 0.01 -37.57 -31.84
CA GLN A 952 -0.43 -37.99 -30.49
C GLN A 952 0.31 -37.57 -29.20
N GLN A 953 1.38 -36.76 -29.21
CA GLN A 953 1.85 -36.09 -27.98
C GLN A 953 2.38 -34.68 -28.27
N THR A 954 2.04 -33.72 -27.42
CA THR A 954 2.62 -32.38 -27.44
C THR A 954 4.06 -32.46 -26.93
N GLN A 955 5.02 -31.96 -27.71
CA GLN A 955 6.41 -31.84 -27.28
C GLN A 955 6.65 -30.43 -26.79
N TYR A 956 7.47 -30.29 -25.75
CA TYR A 956 7.88 -29.01 -25.20
C TYR A 956 9.38 -28.83 -25.41
N THR A 957 9.80 -27.61 -25.69
CA THR A 957 11.21 -27.25 -25.85
C THR A 957 11.53 -26.10 -24.91
N LEU A 958 12.62 -26.23 -24.15
CA LEU A 958 13.17 -25.18 -23.29
C LEU A 958 14.37 -24.57 -24.00
N ASP A 959 14.22 -23.36 -24.52
CA ASP A 959 15.26 -22.63 -25.26
C ASP A 959 15.98 -21.64 -24.35
N ILE A 960 17.32 -21.69 -24.32
CA ILE A 960 18.15 -20.68 -23.66
C ILE A 960 18.37 -19.53 -24.64
N CYS A 961 17.48 -18.55 -24.55
CA CYS A 961 17.46 -17.40 -25.45
C CYS A 961 18.52 -16.36 -25.08
N GLY A 962 19.24 -15.83 -26.07
CA GLY A 962 20.15 -14.69 -25.88
C GLY A 962 21.61 -15.09 -25.68
N ARG A 963 22.51 -14.27 -26.25
CA ARG A 963 23.95 -14.55 -26.27
C ARG A 963 24.54 -14.72 -24.87
N ASP A 964 24.23 -13.81 -23.95
CA ASP A 964 24.88 -13.79 -22.63
C ASP A 964 24.49 -15.01 -21.77
N ASP A 965 23.23 -15.42 -21.83
CA ASP A 965 22.72 -16.61 -21.13
C ASP A 965 23.27 -17.91 -21.74
N GLN A 966 23.37 -18.00 -23.08
CA GLN A 966 24.05 -19.11 -23.75
C GLN A 966 25.54 -19.17 -23.39
N LEU A 967 26.23 -18.03 -23.31
CA LEU A 967 27.63 -17.98 -22.88
C LEU A 967 27.79 -18.45 -21.42
N ARG A 968 26.90 -18.03 -20.51
CA ARG A 968 26.91 -18.51 -19.12
C ARG A 968 26.69 -20.01 -19.05
N PHE A 969 25.71 -20.54 -19.79
CA PHE A 969 25.46 -21.98 -19.87
C PHE A 969 26.71 -22.73 -20.33
N LEU A 970 27.32 -22.30 -21.45
CA LEU A 970 28.47 -22.99 -22.03
C LEU A 970 29.73 -22.92 -21.15
N ARG A 971 29.92 -21.83 -20.38
CA ARG A 971 31.08 -21.64 -19.50
C ARG A 971 30.93 -22.32 -18.15
N GLU A 972 29.77 -22.20 -17.50
CA GLU A 972 29.57 -22.68 -16.13
C GLU A 972 29.01 -24.11 -16.09
N ILE A 973 28.13 -24.47 -17.03
CA ILE A 973 27.43 -25.77 -17.04
C ILE A 973 28.06 -26.70 -18.07
N GLY A 974 27.95 -26.37 -19.36
CA GLY A 974 28.41 -27.22 -20.46
C GLY A 974 27.61 -28.52 -20.58
N VAL A 975 28.07 -29.43 -21.44
CA VAL A 975 27.40 -30.72 -21.71
C VAL A 975 28.41 -31.85 -21.57
N HIS A 976 28.02 -32.97 -20.95
CA HIS A 976 28.87 -34.16 -20.83
C HIS A 976 28.95 -34.94 -22.17
N GLY A 977 30.01 -35.73 -22.34
CA GLY A 977 30.14 -36.68 -23.46
C GLY A 977 30.72 -36.07 -24.74
N GLU A 978 30.56 -36.78 -25.84
CA GLU A 978 31.03 -36.39 -27.18
C GLU A 978 30.39 -35.09 -27.67
N ARG A 979 29.18 -34.77 -27.20
CA ARG A 979 28.48 -33.52 -27.50
C ARG A 979 29.15 -32.27 -26.90
N SER A 980 30.09 -32.42 -25.98
CA SER A 980 30.90 -31.31 -25.43
C SER A 980 31.71 -30.58 -26.51
N ALA A 981 32.12 -31.28 -27.58
CA ALA A 981 32.85 -30.67 -28.69
C ALA A 981 32.01 -29.61 -29.42
N ASN A 982 30.70 -29.84 -29.56
CA ASN A 982 29.78 -28.89 -30.18
C ASN A 982 29.60 -27.64 -29.30
N CYS A 983 29.64 -27.79 -27.98
CA CYS A 983 29.59 -26.68 -27.03
C CYS A 983 30.81 -25.76 -27.18
N ALA A 984 32.00 -26.33 -27.29
CA ALA A 984 33.23 -25.56 -27.52
C ALA A 984 33.18 -24.81 -28.86
N ALA A 985 32.70 -25.45 -29.92
CA ALA A 985 32.53 -24.81 -31.22
C ALA A 985 31.49 -23.67 -31.21
N LEU A 986 30.39 -23.84 -30.47
CA LEU A 986 29.36 -22.83 -30.30
C LEU A 986 29.86 -21.64 -29.45
N LEU A 987 30.63 -21.90 -28.39
CA LEU A 987 31.23 -20.87 -27.52
C LEU A 987 32.07 -19.89 -28.35
N VAL A 988 32.97 -20.41 -29.19
CA VAL A 988 33.82 -19.59 -30.08
C VAL A 988 32.96 -18.76 -31.05
N ALA A 989 31.91 -19.36 -31.61
CA ALA A 989 31.01 -18.67 -32.54
C ALA A 989 30.21 -17.53 -31.87
N LEU A 990 29.80 -17.69 -30.61
CA LEU A 990 29.06 -16.69 -29.85
C LEU A 990 29.96 -15.56 -29.32
N GLU A 991 31.20 -15.86 -28.92
CA GLU A 991 32.15 -14.85 -28.45
C GLU A 991 32.49 -13.81 -29.53
N ALA A 992 32.54 -14.23 -30.80
CA ALA A 992 32.81 -13.36 -31.94
C ALA A 992 31.68 -12.37 -32.29
N ARG A 993 30.54 -12.39 -31.57
CA ARG A 993 29.38 -11.50 -31.81
C ARG A 993 29.26 -10.44 -30.72
N GLU A 994 28.70 -9.29 -31.08
CA GLU A 994 28.21 -8.31 -30.09
C GLU A 994 26.88 -8.77 -29.49
N SER A 995 26.70 -8.55 -28.18
CA SER A 995 25.46 -8.92 -27.47
C SER A 995 24.29 -8.07 -27.95
N ASN A 996 23.15 -8.73 -28.22
CA ASN A 996 21.90 -8.03 -28.37
C ASN A 996 21.40 -7.60 -26.98
N THR A 997 21.35 -6.30 -26.72
CA THR A 997 21.02 -5.73 -25.40
C THR A 997 19.52 -5.68 -25.11
N THR A 998 18.65 -6.13 -26.05
CA THR A 998 17.19 -5.93 -25.98
C THR A 998 16.42 -7.05 -25.28
N VAL A 999 17.08 -8.01 -24.62
CA VAL A 999 16.40 -9.17 -24.00
C VAL A 999 16.03 -8.90 -22.52
N ASP A 1000 16.98 -8.44 -21.71
CA ASP A 1000 16.78 -8.06 -20.30
C ASP A 1000 16.64 -6.53 -20.20
N THR A 1001 15.41 -6.06 -20.37
CA THR A 1001 15.09 -4.63 -20.45
C THR A 1001 14.25 -4.17 -19.27
N VAL A 1002 14.56 -2.98 -18.77
CA VAL A 1002 13.75 -2.28 -17.77
C VAL A 1002 12.58 -1.62 -18.52
N PRO A 1003 11.34 -1.65 -17.98
CA PRO A 1003 10.18 -1.02 -18.57
C PRO A 1003 10.46 0.45 -18.96
N ARG A 1004 9.85 0.90 -20.08
CA ARG A 1004 10.11 2.21 -20.70
C ARG A 1004 9.76 3.39 -19.77
N GLU A 1005 8.94 3.12 -18.76
CA GLU A 1005 8.48 4.04 -17.73
C GLU A 1005 9.67 4.65 -16.97
N VAL A 1006 10.80 3.93 -16.84
CA VAL A 1006 12.05 4.45 -16.24
C VAL A 1006 12.59 5.70 -16.95
N TRP A 1007 12.26 5.91 -18.23
CA TRP A 1007 12.67 7.12 -18.94
C TRP A 1007 12.02 8.39 -18.38
N SER A 1008 10.89 8.29 -17.69
CA SER A 1008 10.28 9.43 -17.01
C SER A 1008 11.12 9.91 -15.84
N GLU A 1009 11.65 9.00 -15.02
CA GLU A 1009 12.58 9.28 -13.93
C GLU A 1009 13.91 9.85 -14.44
N VAL A 1010 14.49 9.23 -15.48
CA VAL A 1010 15.71 9.75 -16.11
C VAL A 1010 15.50 11.18 -16.62
N ARG A 1011 14.33 11.48 -17.22
CA ARG A 1011 14.00 12.84 -17.67
C ARG A 1011 13.87 13.83 -16.50
N GLY A 1012 13.30 13.40 -15.37
CA GLY A 1012 13.24 14.21 -14.15
C GLY A 1012 14.64 14.61 -13.66
N ILE A 1013 15.53 13.62 -13.50
CA ILE A 1013 16.90 13.83 -13.04
C ILE A 1013 17.69 14.73 -14.01
N LEU A 1014 17.49 14.57 -15.32
CA LEU A 1014 18.11 15.43 -16.33
C LEU A 1014 17.69 16.90 -16.19
N ILE A 1015 16.40 17.16 -15.92
CA ILE A 1015 15.89 18.52 -15.70
C ILE A 1015 16.50 19.12 -14.43
N ASP A 1016 16.57 18.35 -13.35
CA ASP A 1016 17.09 18.80 -12.06
C ASP A 1016 18.60 19.12 -12.13
N GLN A 1017 19.37 18.34 -12.89
CA GLN A 1017 20.81 18.55 -13.07
C GLN A 1017 21.15 19.51 -14.22
N GLY A 1018 20.16 20.01 -14.97
CA GLY A 1018 20.37 20.89 -16.11
C GLY A 1018 21.12 20.25 -17.29
N LEU A 1019 21.12 18.93 -17.38
CA LEU A 1019 21.81 18.16 -18.42
C LEU A 1019 20.89 17.91 -19.61
N SER A 1020 21.40 18.07 -20.83
CA SER A 1020 20.63 17.70 -22.02
C SER A 1020 20.76 16.20 -22.32
N GLN A 1021 19.78 15.64 -23.03
CA GLN A 1021 19.83 14.25 -23.49
C GLN A 1021 21.08 13.95 -24.34
N ARG A 1022 21.60 14.95 -25.06
CA ARG A 1022 22.82 14.84 -25.86
C ARG A 1022 24.07 14.73 -24.99
N ASP A 1023 24.10 15.43 -23.85
CA ASP A 1023 25.23 15.41 -22.93
C ASP A 1023 25.39 14.02 -22.30
N VAL A 1024 24.27 13.39 -21.91
CA VAL A 1024 24.27 12.02 -21.40
C VAL A 1024 24.60 11.00 -22.49
N ALA A 1025 24.05 11.14 -23.71
CA ALA A 1025 24.39 10.25 -24.83
C ALA A 1025 25.89 10.28 -25.16
N LYS A 1026 26.50 11.47 -25.09
CA LYS A 1026 27.94 11.68 -25.27
C LYS A 1026 28.75 11.07 -24.12
N ALA A 1027 28.30 11.24 -22.87
CA ALA A 1027 28.98 10.70 -21.69
C ALA A 1027 28.98 9.16 -21.65
N ILE A 1028 27.89 8.51 -22.11
CA ILE A 1028 27.80 7.03 -22.16
C ILE A 1028 28.44 6.41 -23.42
N GLY A 1029 28.95 7.24 -24.34
CA GLY A 1029 29.57 6.79 -25.59
C GLY A 1029 28.61 6.16 -26.60
N ALA A 1030 27.32 6.54 -26.58
CA ALA A 1030 26.34 6.03 -27.54
C ALA A 1030 26.37 6.84 -28.86
N GLN A 1031 26.19 6.17 -30.01
CA GLN A 1031 25.96 6.87 -31.28
C GLN A 1031 24.65 7.69 -31.20
N ASP A 1032 24.68 8.92 -31.72
CA ASP A 1032 23.54 9.83 -31.68
C ASP A 1032 22.41 9.31 -32.58
N CYS A 1033 21.47 8.58 -31.97
CA CYS A 1033 20.32 7.97 -32.65
C CYS A 1033 19.01 8.77 -32.42
N GLY A 1034 19.11 10.01 -31.94
CA GLY A 1034 17.97 10.91 -31.72
C GLY A 1034 16.97 10.41 -30.68
N SER A 1035 15.74 10.93 -30.74
CA SER A 1035 14.64 10.63 -29.79
C SER A 1035 14.13 9.19 -29.85
N ALA A 1036 14.33 8.48 -30.98
CA ALA A 1036 13.85 7.11 -31.18
C ALA A 1036 14.45 6.10 -30.20
N SER A 1037 15.62 6.39 -29.63
CA SER A 1037 16.26 5.50 -28.64
C SER A 1037 15.61 5.53 -27.26
N TRP A 1038 14.76 6.54 -26.99
CA TRP A 1038 14.04 6.76 -25.74
C TRP A 1038 12.59 6.26 -25.78
N GLU A 1039 12.12 5.82 -26.96
CA GLU A 1039 10.80 5.20 -27.14
C GLU A 1039 10.82 3.70 -26.80
N ARG A 1040 12.02 3.10 -26.66
CA ARG A 1040 12.23 1.67 -26.37
C ARG A 1040 12.69 1.46 -24.94
N ALA A 1041 12.31 0.33 -24.35
CA ALA A 1041 12.77 -0.12 -23.04
C ALA A 1041 14.32 -0.21 -23.00
N PRO A 1042 15.01 0.45 -22.04
CA PRO A 1042 16.47 0.40 -21.96
C PRO A 1042 16.94 -0.97 -21.46
N SER A 1043 18.12 -1.39 -21.94
CA SER A 1043 18.84 -2.49 -21.31
C SER A 1043 19.36 -2.08 -19.94
N ARG A 1044 19.48 -3.04 -19.01
CA ARG A 1044 20.08 -2.79 -17.68
C ARG A 1044 21.51 -2.26 -17.78
N SER A 1045 22.30 -2.77 -18.72
CA SER A 1045 23.68 -2.30 -18.96
C SER A 1045 23.74 -0.84 -19.42
N ARG A 1046 22.74 -0.40 -20.19
CA ARG A 1046 22.61 1.01 -20.60
C ARG A 1046 22.13 1.85 -19.43
N LEU A 1047 21.16 1.37 -18.66
CA LEU A 1047 20.65 2.06 -17.49
C LEU A 1047 21.74 2.23 -16.41
N ALA A 1048 22.57 1.23 -16.16
CA ALA A 1048 23.70 1.31 -15.23
C ALA A 1048 24.73 2.37 -15.66
N LYS A 1049 25.04 2.46 -16.96
CA LYS A 1049 25.91 3.53 -17.49
C LYS A 1049 25.29 4.91 -17.32
N ILE A 1050 23.97 5.03 -17.51
CA ILE A 1050 23.23 6.28 -17.30
C ILE A 1050 23.21 6.64 -15.82
N ALA A 1051 22.95 5.68 -14.93
CA ALA A 1051 22.98 5.86 -13.48
C ALA A 1051 24.34 6.35 -13.00
N ALA A 1052 25.44 5.76 -13.50
CA ALA A 1052 26.80 6.17 -13.17
C ALA A 1052 27.15 7.59 -13.67
N VAL A 1053 26.55 8.04 -14.79
CA VAL A 1053 26.73 9.41 -15.30
C VAL A 1053 25.89 10.42 -14.51
N LEU A 1054 24.68 10.02 -14.10
CA LEU A 1054 23.73 10.86 -13.37
C LEU A 1054 23.91 10.82 -11.85
N ASP A 1055 24.81 9.98 -11.34
CA ASP A 1055 25.06 9.73 -9.91
C ASP A 1055 23.76 9.46 -9.12
N SER A 1056 22.87 8.66 -9.72
CA SER A 1056 21.55 8.35 -9.15
C SER A 1056 21.52 6.93 -8.58
N VAL A 1057 21.36 6.87 -7.25
CA VAL A 1057 21.22 5.61 -6.50
C VAL A 1057 19.95 4.84 -6.93
N ASP A 1058 18.85 5.55 -7.19
CA ASP A 1058 17.58 4.93 -7.58
C ASP A 1058 17.68 4.23 -8.94
N LEU A 1059 18.30 4.88 -9.94
CA LEU A 1059 18.53 4.28 -11.26
C LEU A 1059 19.51 3.09 -11.17
N GLU A 1060 20.48 3.14 -10.26
CA GLU A 1060 21.41 2.04 -10.01
C GLU A 1060 20.69 0.82 -9.40
N LEU A 1061 19.74 1.03 -8.49
CA LEU A 1061 18.88 -0.02 -7.95
C LEU A 1061 18.03 -0.68 -9.04
N HIS A 1062 17.42 0.12 -9.92
CA HIS A 1062 16.66 -0.41 -11.07
C HIS A 1062 17.52 -1.23 -12.03
N ALA A 1063 18.81 -0.90 -12.17
CA ALA A 1063 19.72 -1.64 -13.03
C ALA A 1063 20.22 -2.97 -12.40
N THR A 1064 20.39 -3.03 -11.08
CA THR A 1064 21.09 -4.11 -10.37
C THR A 1064 20.21 -5.15 -9.68
N ASN A 1065 18.89 -4.93 -9.57
CA ASN A 1065 17.98 -5.84 -8.87
C ASN A 1065 17.82 -7.27 -9.45
N ASP A 1066 17.17 -8.14 -8.67
CA ASP A 1066 17.03 -9.59 -8.92
C ASP A 1066 15.77 -9.97 -9.73
N ILE A 1067 15.07 -8.99 -10.29
CA ILE A 1067 13.81 -9.21 -11.01
C ILE A 1067 13.98 -9.14 -12.53
N PHE A 1068 13.17 -9.90 -13.24
CA PHE A 1068 13.01 -9.88 -14.68
C PHE A 1068 11.58 -9.46 -15.01
N TRP A 1069 11.43 -8.45 -15.86
CA TRP A 1069 10.15 -7.90 -16.26
C TRP A 1069 9.56 -8.70 -17.43
N ASP A 1070 8.72 -9.67 -17.08
CA ASP A 1070 8.12 -10.60 -18.03
C ASP A 1070 6.77 -10.07 -18.53
N GLU A 1071 6.45 -10.32 -19.79
CA GLU A 1071 5.27 -9.77 -20.46
C GLU A 1071 4.07 -10.71 -20.33
N ILE A 1072 2.90 -10.16 -19.99
CA ILE A 1072 1.65 -10.92 -19.95
C ILE A 1072 1.18 -11.24 -21.38
N VAL A 1073 0.99 -12.52 -21.68
CA VAL A 1073 0.47 -13.00 -22.97
C VAL A 1073 -1.05 -13.10 -22.94
N SER A 1074 -1.62 -13.66 -21.88
CA SER A 1074 -3.07 -13.81 -21.74
C SER A 1074 -3.52 -13.83 -20.28
N ILE A 1075 -4.76 -13.40 -20.06
CA ILE A 1075 -5.50 -13.51 -18.80
C ILE A 1075 -6.89 -14.05 -19.15
N GLU A 1076 -7.24 -15.22 -18.62
CA GLU A 1076 -8.47 -15.94 -18.97
C GLU A 1076 -9.21 -16.37 -17.69
N SER A 1077 -10.52 -16.12 -17.58
CA SER A 1077 -11.32 -16.66 -16.47
C SER A 1077 -11.40 -18.19 -16.59
N ILE A 1078 -11.10 -18.89 -15.50
CA ILE A 1078 -11.20 -20.35 -15.38
C ILE A 1078 -12.39 -20.79 -14.51
N GLY A 1079 -13.28 -19.83 -14.18
CA GLY A 1079 -14.48 -20.02 -13.36
C GLY A 1079 -14.19 -20.03 -11.86
N GLU A 1080 -15.19 -20.45 -11.09
CA GLU A 1080 -15.12 -20.50 -9.63
C GLU A 1080 -14.24 -21.66 -9.14
N ARG A 1081 -13.32 -21.34 -8.23
CA ARG A 1081 -12.41 -22.28 -7.57
C ARG A 1081 -12.30 -21.96 -6.08
N GLU A 1082 -11.94 -22.94 -5.29
CA GLU A 1082 -11.47 -22.67 -3.93
C GLU A 1082 -10.16 -21.89 -3.97
N VAL A 1083 -10.11 -20.83 -3.17
CA VAL A 1083 -8.98 -19.93 -3.06
C VAL A 1083 -8.46 -19.87 -1.64
N TYR A 1084 -7.18 -19.57 -1.54
CA TYR A 1084 -6.36 -19.65 -0.36
C TYR A 1084 -5.55 -18.36 -0.26
N ASP A 1085 -5.15 -18.06 0.97
CA ASP A 1085 -4.31 -16.91 1.26
C ASP A 1085 -3.22 -17.32 2.24
N ALA A 1086 -2.12 -16.58 2.24
CA ALA A 1086 -0.92 -16.89 2.99
C ALA A 1086 -0.36 -15.64 3.66
N THR A 1087 0.21 -15.82 4.85
CA THR A 1087 0.75 -14.71 5.64
C THR A 1087 2.27 -14.80 5.72
N VAL A 1088 2.97 -13.78 5.24
CA VAL A 1088 4.43 -13.60 5.31
C VAL A 1088 4.76 -12.37 6.13
N LEU A 1089 5.64 -12.53 7.12
CA LEU A 1089 6.08 -11.44 8.01
C LEU A 1089 7.07 -10.51 7.30
N GLY A 1090 6.96 -9.21 7.57
CA GLY A 1090 7.95 -8.21 7.16
C GLY A 1090 7.63 -7.56 5.82
N THR A 1091 8.02 -8.18 4.71
CA THR A 1091 7.89 -7.56 3.37
C THR A 1091 6.54 -7.81 2.69
N HIS A 1092 5.69 -8.62 3.31
CA HIS A 1092 4.32 -8.92 2.86
C HIS A 1092 4.21 -9.39 1.40
N ASN A 1093 5.25 -10.01 0.86
CA ASN A 1093 5.26 -10.59 -0.47
C ASN A 1093 6.04 -11.91 -0.47
N PHE A 1094 5.85 -12.72 -1.50
CA PHE A 1094 6.54 -13.99 -1.71
C PHE A 1094 6.61 -14.34 -3.19
N ILE A 1095 7.42 -15.33 -3.55
CA ILE A 1095 7.48 -15.87 -4.90
C ILE A 1095 6.61 -17.13 -5.03
N ALA A 1096 5.66 -17.08 -5.96
CA ALA A 1096 4.75 -18.17 -6.27
C ALA A 1096 4.74 -18.46 -7.78
N ASN A 1097 4.86 -19.73 -8.17
CA ASN A 1097 4.98 -20.17 -9.58
C ASN A 1097 6.07 -19.41 -10.36
N GLY A 1098 7.10 -18.91 -9.68
CA GLY A 1098 8.12 -18.04 -10.27
C GLY A 1098 7.61 -16.64 -10.65
N ILE A 1099 6.66 -16.09 -9.91
CA ILE A 1099 6.10 -14.73 -10.06
C ILE A 1099 6.03 -14.08 -8.67
N ALA A 1100 6.29 -12.77 -8.57
CA ALA A 1100 6.16 -12.05 -7.31
C ALA A 1100 4.69 -11.73 -6.97
N THR A 1101 4.26 -12.12 -5.76
CA THR A 1101 2.88 -12.00 -5.26
C THR A 1101 2.85 -11.35 -3.87
N HIS A 1102 1.77 -10.67 -3.49
CA HIS A 1102 1.64 -9.91 -2.23
C HIS A 1102 0.57 -10.50 -1.28
N ASN A 1103 0.67 -10.21 0.02
CA ASN A 1103 -0.23 -10.65 1.10
C ASN A 1103 -1.40 -9.69 1.39
N SER A 1104 -2.34 -10.15 2.21
CA SER A 1104 -3.46 -9.38 2.76
C SER A 1104 -3.13 -8.41 3.93
N ILE A 1105 -3.93 -7.34 4.04
CA ILE A 1105 -3.81 -6.17 4.96
C ILE A 1105 -4.15 -6.51 6.44
N GLU A 1106 -4.92 -7.56 6.72
CA GLU A 1106 -5.52 -7.87 8.04
C GLU A 1106 -4.54 -8.30 9.15
N GLN A 1107 -3.24 -8.35 8.86
CA GLN A 1107 -2.27 -9.11 9.64
C GLN A 1107 -1.82 -8.39 10.93
N ASP A 1108 -1.73 -7.07 10.89
CA ASP A 1108 -1.23 -6.26 12.01
C ASP A 1108 -2.26 -6.08 13.14
N ALA A 1109 -3.54 -6.32 12.87
CA ALA A 1109 -4.60 -6.29 13.88
C ALA A 1109 -4.51 -7.50 14.82
N ASP A 1110 -4.65 -7.26 16.13
CA ASP A 1110 -4.76 -8.31 17.15
C ASP A 1110 -6.20 -8.78 17.30
N VAL A 1111 -7.15 -7.86 17.15
CA VAL A 1111 -8.60 -8.13 17.21
C VAL A 1111 -9.28 -7.50 16.00
N VAL A 1112 -10.20 -8.23 15.38
CA VAL A 1112 -11.05 -7.72 14.30
C VAL A 1112 -12.51 -7.97 14.65
N ILE A 1113 -13.30 -6.89 14.68
CA ILE A 1113 -14.73 -6.91 14.97
C ILE A 1113 -15.47 -6.47 13.71
N LEU A 1114 -16.31 -7.35 13.17
CA LEU A 1114 -17.17 -7.09 12.02
C LEU A 1114 -18.59 -6.83 12.49
N LEU A 1115 -19.19 -5.77 11.99
CA LEU A 1115 -20.57 -5.38 12.32
C LEU A 1115 -21.52 -5.95 11.28
N HIS A 1116 -22.48 -6.74 11.73
CA HIS A 1116 -23.53 -7.31 10.89
C HIS A 1116 -24.91 -6.95 11.42
N ARG A 1117 -25.87 -6.75 10.51
CA ARG A 1117 -27.26 -6.46 10.84
C ARG A 1117 -28.15 -7.18 9.86
N ASP A 1118 -28.93 -8.14 10.34
CA ASP A 1118 -29.83 -8.92 9.48
C ASP A 1118 -30.87 -8.01 8.82
N ASP A 1119 -31.39 -7.03 9.57
CA ASP A 1119 -32.42 -6.07 9.12
C ASP A 1119 -31.92 -5.03 8.09
N TYR A 1120 -30.60 -4.93 7.91
CA TYR A 1120 -30.01 -4.19 6.79
C TYR A 1120 -30.20 -4.94 5.47
N TYR A 1121 -30.22 -6.28 5.50
CA TYR A 1121 -30.22 -7.13 4.32
C TYR A 1121 -31.56 -7.83 4.02
N ASP A 1122 -32.36 -8.08 5.06
CA ASP A 1122 -33.69 -8.68 5.00
C ASP A 1122 -34.66 -7.90 5.90
N LYS A 1123 -35.62 -7.22 5.27
CA LYS A 1123 -36.56 -6.31 5.93
C LYS A 1123 -37.65 -7.02 6.72
N GLU A 1124 -37.89 -8.30 6.43
CA GLU A 1124 -38.85 -9.14 7.18
C GLU A 1124 -38.14 -9.97 8.26
N SER A 1125 -36.84 -9.70 8.50
CA SER A 1125 -36.07 -10.41 9.50
C SER A 1125 -36.74 -10.27 10.88
N PRO A 1126 -36.97 -11.39 11.60
CA PRO A 1126 -37.52 -11.35 12.95
C PRO A 1126 -36.58 -10.67 13.97
N ARG A 1127 -35.35 -10.32 13.57
CA ARG A 1127 -34.29 -9.72 14.37
C ARG A 1127 -34.12 -8.21 14.11
N ALA A 1128 -35.19 -7.51 13.71
CA ALA A 1128 -35.15 -6.07 13.44
C ALA A 1128 -34.75 -5.26 14.70
N GLY A 1129 -33.77 -4.38 14.56
CA GLY A 1129 -33.19 -3.65 15.68
C GLY A 1129 -32.08 -4.38 16.45
N GLU A 1130 -31.68 -5.58 16.01
CA GLU A 1130 -30.48 -6.27 16.50
C GLU A 1130 -29.28 -6.04 15.55
N ALA A 1131 -28.08 -6.08 16.11
CA ALA A 1131 -26.82 -6.12 15.38
C ALA A 1131 -25.90 -7.17 16.00
N ASP A 1132 -25.13 -7.87 15.17
CA ASP A 1132 -24.11 -8.81 15.62
C ASP A 1132 -22.72 -8.14 15.53
N PHE A 1133 -22.01 -8.12 16.65
CA PHE A 1133 -20.58 -7.84 16.72
C PHE A 1133 -19.85 -9.18 16.57
N ILE A 1134 -19.34 -9.44 15.38
CA ILE A 1134 -18.65 -10.68 15.03
C ILE A 1134 -17.16 -10.47 15.29
N VAL A 1135 -16.62 -11.05 16.37
CA VAL A 1135 -15.18 -11.06 16.61
C VAL A 1135 -14.55 -12.09 15.68
N ALA A 1136 -14.20 -11.63 14.48
CA ALA A 1136 -13.75 -12.50 13.39
C ALA A 1136 -12.28 -12.90 13.53
N LYS A 1137 -11.48 -12.13 14.26
CA LYS A 1137 -10.08 -12.46 14.63
C LYS A 1137 -9.82 -12.03 16.07
N HIS A 1138 -9.18 -12.90 16.83
CA HIS A 1138 -8.65 -12.60 18.16
C HIS A 1138 -7.34 -13.37 18.36
N ARG A 1139 -6.20 -12.67 18.40
CA ARG A 1139 -4.86 -13.28 18.41
C ARG A 1139 -4.57 -14.11 19.67
N ASN A 1140 -5.13 -13.70 20.82
CA ASN A 1140 -4.82 -14.25 22.14
C ASN A 1140 -6.05 -14.87 22.85
N GLY A 1141 -7.16 -15.09 22.15
CA GLY A 1141 -8.38 -15.59 22.76
C GLY A 1141 -9.43 -16.08 21.76
N PRO A 1142 -10.61 -16.48 22.24
CA PRO A 1142 -11.65 -17.05 21.40
C PRO A 1142 -12.35 -15.99 20.53
N THR A 1143 -12.88 -16.44 19.40
CA THR A 1143 -13.73 -15.68 18.47
C THR A 1143 -15.19 -16.09 18.66
N ASP A 1144 -16.11 -15.14 18.73
CA ASP A 1144 -17.55 -15.41 18.81
C ASP A 1144 -18.35 -14.25 18.20
N SER A 1145 -19.65 -14.47 17.96
CA SER A 1145 -20.60 -13.44 17.54
C SER A 1145 -21.48 -13.02 18.70
N ILE A 1146 -21.58 -11.71 18.95
CA ILE A 1146 -22.31 -11.16 20.09
C ILE A 1146 -23.43 -10.29 19.57
N THR A 1147 -24.66 -10.63 19.93
CA THR A 1147 -25.83 -9.86 19.55
C THR A 1147 -26.05 -8.70 20.51
N VAL A 1148 -26.21 -7.50 19.95
CA VAL A 1148 -26.49 -6.25 20.66
C VAL A 1148 -27.71 -5.58 20.06
N ALA A 1149 -28.42 -4.78 20.84
CA ALA A 1149 -29.52 -3.98 20.33
C ALA A 1149 -28.99 -2.68 19.70
N ALA A 1150 -29.43 -2.39 18.47
CA ALA A 1150 -29.04 -1.23 17.68
C ALA A 1150 -30.05 -0.08 17.83
N GLN A 1151 -29.82 0.83 18.77
CA GLN A 1151 -30.66 2.01 19.03
C GLN A 1151 -30.09 3.25 18.32
N LEU A 1152 -29.98 3.18 17.00
CA LEU A 1152 -29.27 4.17 16.19
C LEU A 1152 -29.92 5.56 16.20
N HIS A 1153 -31.22 5.64 16.51
CA HIS A 1153 -31.93 6.91 16.73
C HIS A 1153 -31.43 7.65 17.99
N LEU A 1154 -30.77 6.95 18.92
CA LEU A 1154 -30.05 7.48 20.07
C LEU A 1154 -28.53 7.47 19.85
N SER A 1155 -28.05 7.18 18.64
CA SER A 1155 -26.63 7.01 18.30
C SER A 1155 -25.88 6.04 19.22
N ARG A 1156 -26.50 4.90 19.56
CA ARG A 1156 -25.89 3.90 20.44
C ARG A 1156 -26.27 2.47 20.09
N PHE A 1157 -25.38 1.55 20.44
CA PHE A 1157 -25.63 0.13 20.65
C PHE A 1157 -25.74 -0.14 22.16
N VAL A 1158 -26.54 -1.14 22.54
CA VAL A 1158 -26.74 -1.56 23.92
C VAL A 1158 -26.75 -3.08 24.05
N ASP A 1159 -26.28 -3.56 25.20
CA ASP A 1159 -26.31 -4.97 25.57
C ASP A 1159 -27.76 -5.49 25.61
N MET A 1160 -28.00 -6.69 25.08
CA MET A 1160 -29.32 -7.33 25.11
C MET A 1160 -29.80 -7.63 26.54
N ALA A 1161 -28.89 -7.78 27.50
CA ALA A 1161 -29.25 -7.97 28.90
C ALA A 1161 -29.82 -6.70 29.58
N ILE A 1162 -29.68 -5.53 28.95
CA ILE A 1162 -30.10 -4.22 29.47
C ILE A 1162 -31.39 -3.71 28.79
N VAL A 1163 -31.80 -4.33 27.66
CA VAL A 1163 -33.04 -4.06 26.93
C VAL A 1163 -34.19 -4.86 27.53
#